data_AF-A0A0F4QCT6-F1
#
_entry.id   AF-A0A0F4QCT6-F1
#
_cell.length_a   1.000
_cell.length_b   1.000
_cell.length_c   1.000
_cell.angle_alpha   90.00
_cell.angle_beta   90.00
_cell.angle_gamma   90.00
#
_symmetry.space_group_name_H-M   'P 1'
#
loop_
_entity.id
_entity.type
_entity.pdbx_description
1 polymer ?
#
loop_
_entity_poly.entity_id
_entity_poly.type
_entity_poly.pdbx_seq_one_letter_code
_entity_poly.pdbx_strand_id
1 'polypeptide(L)'
;MRKVKTGAVALLLGSAFNAHALPIPDDLDQALTELIAQHGLTGKPDNGFDLPGVDDPEVKLGKLLFFSKALSGDKQVACASCHHPYLGGGDGLSLPVGTLAQDPDVLGPGRKTTTGQFYVPRNSPSIFNAWVHKRSLFRDARVEFLDWLNPEQGISTPDVPHGEADPNAGDSLLAAQARFPVVTPSEMQGFEFMKGAPNEAVRAHLAARIGNYGSAQGELFRNQWRDYFAAVYGDKSAEEIITFDNITRALAAYQQSMNFTDNPWNRYVQGDKNALSESEKRGAYLYLYMPPPPSDGGSEPDFLPTQCIGCHNTDSFSQTKGTNHHRLAFPQIGPGIGEPGDESNDRGRMLRNQSLDDIYSFRSTTLLNVEVTGPYGHAGSYDTLEEVVEHYDDYHAVLDDYIDNQGWCRQPQFKDIENCVDLFPDTRQHTDAAAKIIDDEIADGAPVLRKLELSTQEKADLVNFMKALTDPCVKQAECLMAWLPQPQEGDPDGLQLFAKNYQGVPLYLPADCRQGDTAVTGSRLLLAQGECISGKAHYFYVDVAQDSTTLYFSSRGGAGRPRLFYNPDQWASTANAQAISRGTGTEQVLKVTVNRGRHFVSVLDPQGYEGLTIAAGIDSALREPGEQPRDIVNACEQGLPSGYAELMPGRAQCAAPGDSYFFIKVTEPGSTLEIRTRHGAGNSDLFVSNFWPSTSMYTFASRSADNTEFLRIDGATPGWYYFLLSGDGQNEGVSIQADLIRPDHPKDHNQNRKPN
;
A
#
# COMPACT_ATOMS: atom_id res chain seq x y z
N MET A 1 1.24 -85.59 -38.57
CA MET A 1 0.88 -84.91 -37.31
C MET A 1 1.32 -83.45 -37.41
N ARG A 2 0.37 -82.54 -37.69
CA ARG A 2 0.63 -81.10 -37.91
C ARG A 2 0.20 -80.32 -36.67
N LYS A 3 1.11 -79.50 -36.15
CA LYS A 3 0.88 -78.55 -35.04
C LYS A 3 -0.11 -77.46 -35.47
N VAL A 4 -1.09 -77.16 -34.61
CA VAL A 4 -2.01 -76.03 -34.74
C VAL A 4 -1.64 -74.98 -33.70
N LYS A 5 -1.65 -73.72 -34.14
CA LYS A 5 -1.36 -72.50 -33.38
C LYS A 5 -2.53 -72.14 -32.46
N THR A 6 -2.23 -71.63 -31.26
CA THR A 6 -3.14 -70.80 -30.45
C THR A 6 -2.43 -69.49 -30.14
N GLY A 7 -2.93 -68.39 -30.70
CA GLY A 7 -2.58 -67.03 -30.32
C GLY A 7 -3.69 -66.47 -29.46
N ALA A 8 -3.34 -65.96 -28.28
CA ALA A 8 -4.24 -65.21 -27.40
C ALA A 8 -4.26 -63.74 -27.83
N VAL A 9 -5.45 -63.19 -28.00
CA VAL A 9 -5.68 -61.74 -28.16
C VAL A 9 -6.25 -61.25 -26.83
N ALA A 10 -5.49 -60.41 -26.13
CA ALA A 10 -5.96 -59.64 -24.99
C ALA A 10 -6.71 -58.40 -25.53
N LEU A 11 -8.01 -58.27 -25.23
CA LEU A 11 -8.74 -57.02 -25.41
C LEU A 11 -8.39 -56.10 -24.24
N LEU A 12 -7.63 -55.05 -24.51
CA LEU A 12 -7.52 -53.86 -23.67
C LEU A 12 -8.81 -53.04 -23.86
N LEU A 13 -9.73 -53.13 -22.92
CA LEU A 13 -10.81 -52.15 -22.75
C LEU A 13 -10.24 -51.00 -21.91
N GLY A 14 -9.71 -49.98 -22.59
CA GLY A 14 -9.51 -48.67 -21.98
C GLY A 14 -10.84 -47.96 -21.91
N SER A 15 -11.42 -47.85 -20.71
CA SER A 15 -12.52 -46.95 -20.43
C SER A 15 -11.97 -45.52 -20.34
N ALA A 16 -12.20 -44.74 -21.39
CA ALA A 16 -12.08 -43.29 -21.33
C ALA A 16 -13.18 -42.76 -20.39
N PHE A 17 -12.81 -42.28 -19.21
CA PHE A 17 -13.69 -41.43 -18.41
C PHE A 17 -13.82 -40.10 -19.15
N ASN A 18 -14.99 -39.83 -19.73
CA ASN A 18 -15.35 -38.48 -20.16
C ASN A 18 -15.64 -37.67 -18.90
N ALA A 19 -14.71 -36.77 -18.55
CA ALA A 19 -14.94 -35.68 -17.61
C ALA A 19 -16.22 -34.94 -18.04
N HIS A 20 -17.30 -35.07 -17.26
CA HIS A 20 -18.51 -34.29 -17.51
C HIS A 20 -18.32 -32.94 -16.82
N ALA A 21 -18.34 -31.86 -17.60
CA ALA A 21 -18.40 -30.49 -17.08
C ALA A 21 -19.52 -30.37 -16.04
N LEU A 22 -19.31 -29.55 -14.99
CA LEU A 22 -20.29 -29.39 -13.93
C LEU A 22 -21.60 -28.86 -14.54
N PRO A 23 -22.75 -29.49 -14.26
CA PRO A 23 -24.00 -29.07 -14.88
C PRO A 23 -24.40 -27.69 -14.36
N ILE A 24 -24.38 -26.70 -15.27
CA ILE A 24 -24.90 -25.35 -15.02
C ILE A 24 -26.42 -25.36 -15.26
N PRO A 25 -27.25 -24.99 -14.28
CA PRO A 25 -28.71 -24.91 -14.46
C PRO A 25 -29.13 -23.83 -15.46
N ASP A 26 -30.24 -24.07 -16.16
CA ASP A 26 -30.85 -23.06 -17.04
C ASP A 26 -31.39 -21.85 -16.25
N ASP A 27 -31.93 -22.08 -15.05
CA ASP A 27 -32.39 -21.03 -14.13
C ASP A 27 -31.39 -20.85 -12.97
N LEU A 28 -30.38 -20.03 -13.23
CA LEU A 28 -29.34 -19.69 -12.23
C LEU A 28 -29.91 -18.95 -11.02
N ASP A 29 -30.94 -18.12 -11.20
CA ASP A 29 -31.49 -17.32 -10.11
C ASP A 29 -32.24 -18.19 -9.09
N GLN A 30 -32.98 -19.19 -9.57
CA GLN A 30 -33.59 -20.19 -8.70
C GLN A 30 -32.51 -21.02 -7.99
N ALA A 31 -31.55 -21.58 -8.73
CA ALA A 31 -30.50 -22.44 -8.16
C ALA A 31 -29.65 -21.70 -7.11
N LEU A 32 -29.25 -20.45 -7.39
CA LEU A 32 -28.53 -19.62 -6.43
C LEU A 32 -29.39 -19.30 -5.20
N THR A 33 -30.68 -19.05 -5.36
CA THR A 33 -31.57 -18.78 -4.22
C THR A 33 -31.62 -19.99 -3.27
N GLU A 34 -31.67 -21.21 -3.81
CA GLU A 34 -31.62 -22.44 -3.02
C GLU A 34 -30.27 -22.60 -2.29
N LEU A 35 -29.15 -22.39 -2.99
CA LEU A 35 -27.80 -22.48 -2.40
C LEU A 35 -27.54 -21.40 -1.35
N ILE A 36 -27.94 -20.16 -1.60
CA ILE A 36 -27.84 -19.05 -0.63
C ILE A 36 -28.59 -19.40 0.65
N ALA A 37 -29.82 -19.90 0.54
CA ALA A 37 -30.63 -20.31 1.69
C ALA A 37 -30.01 -21.52 2.41
N GLN A 38 -29.50 -22.49 1.66
CA GLN A 38 -28.82 -23.67 2.20
C GLN A 38 -27.58 -23.28 3.03
N HIS A 39 -26.81 -22.31 2.56
CA HIS A 39 -25.59 -21.82 3.21
C HIS A 39 -25.85 -20.75 4.28
N GLY A 40 -27.09 -20.27 4.42
CA GLY A 40 -27.47 -19.26 5.39
C GLY A 40 -26.84 -17.89 5.11
N LEU A 41 -26.55 -17.57 3.85
CA LEU A 41 -25.97 -16.29 3.46
C LEU A 41 -27.05 -15.20 3.47
N THR A 42 -26.74 -14.06 4.07
CA THR A 42 -27.68 -12.94 4.26
C THR A 42 -27.36 -11.73 3.40
N GLY A 43 -26.14 -11.68 2.84
CA GLY A 43 -25.63 -10.53 2.08
C GLY A 43 -25.33 -9.33 2.97
N LYS A 44 -25.16 -9.54 4.29
CA LYS A 44 -24.86 -8.49 5.29
C LYS A 44 -23.64 -8.88 6.13
N PRO A 45 -22.41 -8.74 5.60
CA PRO A 45 -21.20 -9.25 6.24
C PRO A 45 -20.86 -8.56 7.57
N ASP A 46 -21.30 -7.32 7.74
CA ASP A 46 -21.10 -6.47 8.92
C ASP A 46 -22.19 -6.63 9.99
N ASN A 47 -23.20 -7.48 9.73
CA ASN A 47 -24.25 -7.72 10.70
C ASN A 47 -23.69 -8.33 11.99
N GLY A 48 -24.00 -7.69 13.13
CA GLY A 48 -23.50 -8.08 14.44
C GLY A 48 -22.08 -7.58 14.76
N PHE A 49 -21.55 -6.64 13.99
CA PHE A 49 -20.35 -5.88 14.34
C PHE A 49 -20.70 -4.44 14.70
N ASP A 50 -20.01 -3.90 15.70
CA ASP A 50 -20.02 -2.49 16.06
C ASP A 50 -18.74 -1.85 15.51
N LEU A 51 -18.84 -1.27 14.31
CA LEU A 51 -17.69 -0.74 13.58
C LEU A 51 -17.65 0.79 13.72
N PRO A 52 -16.48 1.38 14.03
CA PRO A 52 -16.36 2.82 14.16
C PRO A 52 -16.51 3.52 12.81
N GLY A 53 -17.06 4.73 12.82
CA GLY A 53 -17.17 5.57 11.64
C GLY A 53 -15.82 6.17 11.25
N VAL A 54 -15.59 6.41 9.96
CA VAL A 54 -14.34 7.02 9.45
C VAL A 54 -14.05 8.41 10.06
N ASP A 55 -15.10 9.09 10.53
CA ASP A 55 -15.01 10.42 11.13
C ASP A 55 -14.80 10.42 12.65
N ASP A 56 -14.82 9.25 13.30
CA ASP A 56 -14.68 9.13 14.76
C ASP A 56 -13.31 9.66 15.22
N PRO A 57 -13.21 10.37 16.37
CA PRO A 57 -11.96 10.94 16.84
C PRO A 57 -10.82 9.93 17.00
N GLU A 58 -11.13 8.73 17.52
CA GLU A 58 -10.15 7.65 17.70
C GLU A 58 -9.67 7.08 16.35
N VAL A 59 -10.55 7.01 15.35
CA VAL A 59 -10.21 6.63 13.96
C VAL A 59 -9.30 7.67 13.32
N LYS A 60 -9.57 8.96 13.51
CA LYS A 60 -8.71 10.05 13.01
C LYS A 60 -7.33 10.03 13.64
N LEU A 61 -7.23 9.81 14.96
CA LEU A 61 -5.95 9.62 15.65
C LEU A 61 -5.22 8.40 15.10
N GLY A 62 -5.91 7.26 14.97
CA GLY A 62 -5.37 6.03 14.40
C GLY A 62 -4.85 6.22 12.97
N LYS A 63 -5.58 6.97 12.14
CA LYS A 63 -5.18 7.32 10.77
C LYS A 63 -3.86 8.10 10.77
N LEU A 64 -3.72 9.14 11.59
CA LEU A 64 -2.47 9.91 11.65
C LEU A 64 -1.29 9.02 12.12
N LEU A 65 -1.49 8.18 13.14
CA LEU A 65 -0.48 7.23 13.61
C LEU A 65 -0.09 6.22 12.53
N PHE A 66 -1.07 5.70 11.77
CA PHE A 66 -0.86 4.70 10.72
C PHE A 66 0.03 5.22 9.58
N PHE A 67 0.00 6.54 9.33
CA PHE A 67 0.82 7.22 8.33
C PHE A 67 2.08 7.86 8.89
N SER A 68 2.28 7.92 10.21
CA SER A 68 3.52 8.48 10.78
C SER A 68 4.64 7.45 10.81
N LYS A 69 5.83 7.86 10.35
CA LYS A 69 7.05 7.06 10.49
C LYS A 69 7.61 7.07 11.91
N ALA A 70 7.09 7.89 12.83
CA ALA A 70 7.60 8.00 14.19
C ALA A 70 7.53 6.68 14.99
N LEU A 71 6.64 5.76 14.59
CA LEU A 71 6.51 4.43 15.18
C LEU A 71 7.56 3.42 14.68
N SER A 72 8.40 3.74 13.71
CA SER A 72 9.56 2.92 13.33
C SER A 72 10.82 3.38 14.07
N GLY A 73 11.74 2.46 14.38
CA GLY A 73 12.92 2.79 15.18
C GLY A 73 13.80 3.87 14.56
N ASP A 74 13.99 3.79 13.24
CA ASP A 74 14.79 4.69 12.40
C ASP A 74 13.99 5.85 11.78
N LYS A 75 12.68 5.93 12.03
CA LYS A 75 11.75 6.90 11.43
C LYS A 75 11.66 6.87 9.91
N GLN A 76 11.85 5.71 9.28
CA GLN A 76 11.73 5.52 7.83
C GLN A 76 10.44 4.84 7.39
N VAL A 77 9.77 4.07 8.26
CA VAL A 77 8.64 3.21 7.87
C VAL A 77 7.38 3.60 8.64
N ALA A 78 6.25 3.75 7.96
CA ALA A 78 4.93 3.84 8.58
C ALA A 78 4.16 2.54 8.34
N CYS A 79 3.05 2.31 9.03
CA CYS A 79 2.17 1.18 8.73
C CYS A 79 1.68 1.25 7.27
N ALA A 80 1.34 2.47 6.81
CA ALA A 80 0.95 2.76 5.43
C ALA A 80 2.06 2.48 4.39
N SER A 81 3.32 2.34 4.79
CA SER A 81 4.40 1.98 3.87
C SER A 81 4.24 0.56 3.30
N CYS A 82 3.46 -0.31 3.95
CA CYS A 82 3.22 -1.69 3.51
C CYS A 82 1.73 -2.04 3.39
N HIS A 83 0.83 -1.10 3.73
CA HIS A 83 -0.63 -1.29 3.81
C HIS A 83 -1.38 -0.06 3.29
N HIS A 84 -0.92 0.52 2.17
CA HIS A 84 -1.48 1.77 1.66
C HIS A 84 -2.86 1.52 1.03
N PRO A 85 -3.91 2.32 1.32
CA PRO A 85 -5.24 2.13 0.72
C PRO A 85 -5.25 2.11 -0.82
N TYR A 86 -4.45 2.96 -1.48
CA TYR A 86 -4.29 2.94 -2.95
C TYR A 86 -3.57 1.72 -3.53
N LEU A 87 -3.05 0.83 -2.68
CA LEU A 87 -2.46 -0.46 -3.06
C LEU A 87 -3.31 -1.62 -2.53
N GLY A 88 -4.63 -1.41 -2.42
CA GLY A 88 -5.58 -2.41 -1.92
C GLY A 88 -5.46 -2.68 -0.42
N GLY A 89 -4.87 -1.77 0.35
CA GLY A 89 -4.58 -1.99 1.78
C GLY A 89 -3.44 -2.96 2.05
N GLY A 90 -2.71 -3.42 1.01
CA GLY A 90 -1.45 -4.16 1.10
C GLY A 90 -0.27 -3.32 0.56
N ASP A 91 0.82 -3.98 0.19
CA ASP A 91 2.04 -3.33 -0.34
C ASP A 91 2.03 -3.27 -1.89
N GLY A 92 1.18 -4.05 -2.56
CA GLY A 92 1.26 -4.24 -4.01
C GLY A 92 2.59 -4.87 -4.47
N LEU A 93 3.29 -5.54 -3.55
CA LEU A 93 4.55 -6.25 -3.74
C LEU A 93 4.40 -7.68 -3.22
N SER A 94 5.14 -8.62 -3.82
CA SER A 94 5.19 -10.01 -3.35
C SER A 94 5.85 -10.06 -1.96
N LEU A 95 7.02 -9.44 -1.84
CA LEU A 95 7.80 -9.38 -0.59
C LEU A 95 8.02 -7.92 -0.17
N PRO A 96 7.47 -7.46 0.96
CA PRO A 96 7.69 -6.10 1.44
C PRO A 96 9.16 -5.76 1.67
N VAL A 97 9.51 -4.48 1.47
CA VAL A 97 10.90 -4.00 1.63
C VAL A 97 11.24 -3.66 3.08
N GLY A 98 10.29 -3.10 3.83
CA GLY A 98 10.47 -2.71 5.23
C GLY A 98 11.51 -1.61 5.45
N THR A 99 12.35 -1.75 6.48
CA THR A 99 13.27 -0.70 7.00
C THR A 99 14.51 -0.41 6.12
N LEU A 100 14.73 -1.18 5.06
CA LEU A 100 15.91 -1.04 4.20
C LEU A 100 15.55 -0.49 2.81
N ALA A 101 14.55 0.37 2.71
CA ALA A 101 14.17 1.01 1.45
C ALA A 101 15.24 2.01 0.97
N GLN A 102 15.52 2.04 -0.34
CA GLN A 102 16.39 3.08 -0.93
C GLN A 102 15.77 4.47 -0.81
N ASP A 103 14.45 4.54 -0.98
CA ASP A 103 13.65 5.74 -0.79
C ASP A 103 12.44 5.35 0.08
N PRO A 104 12.36 5.84 1.34
CA PRO A 104 11.29 5.48 2.27
C PRO A 104 9.89 5.87 1.82
N ASP A 105 9.77 6.81 0.87
CA ASP A 105 8.50 7.33 0.36
C ASP A 105 8.01 6.62 -0.90
N VAL A 106 8.89 5.88 -1.60
CA VAL A 106 8.50 5.08 -2.78
C VAL A 106 7.77 3.82 -2.33
N LEU A 107 6.52 3.65 -2.76
CA LEU A 107 5.68 2.48 -2.45
C LEU A 107 5.30 1.68 -3.70
N GLY A 108 4.95 0.41 -3.51
CA GLY A 108 4.50 -0.48 -4.57
C GLY A 108 5.61 -0.87 -5.57
N PRO A 109 5.23 -1.34 -6.78
CA PRO A 109 6.17 -1.77 -7.80
C PRO A 109 7.25 -0.72 -8.09
N GLY A 110 8.50 -1.16 -8.18
CA GLY A 110 9.68 -0.30 -8.35
C GLY A 110 10.33 0.17 -7.05
N ARG A 111 9.73 -0.10 -5.88
CA ARG A 111 10.40 0.06 -4.58
C ARG A 111 11.56 -0.92 -4.45
N LYS A 112 12.72 -0.42 -4.01
CA LYS A 112 13.99 -1.18 -3.96
C LYS A 112 14.61 -1.18 -2.57
N THR A 113 15.36 -2.24 -2.26
CA THR A 113 16.14 -2.34 -1.02
C THR A 113 17.54 -1.76 -1.21
N THR A 114 18.13 -1.22 -0.15
CA THR A 114 19.52 -0.71 -0.16
C THR A 114 20.56 -1.81 -0.28
N THR A 115 20.20 -3.06 0.05
CA THR A 115 21.13 -4.20 0.04
C THR A 115 20.95 -5.13 -1.17
N GLY A 116 19.89 -4.95 -1.96
CA GLY A 116 19.50 -5.88 -3.03
C GLY A 116 18.90 -7.20 -2.54
N GLN A 117 18.65 -7.34 -1.23
CA GLN A 117 18.07 -8.54 -0.60
C GLN A 117 16.69 -8.22 -0.01
N PHE A 118 15.89 -9.26 0.24
CA PHE A 118 14.55 -9.17 0.85
C PHE A 118 14.56 -9.81 2.24
N TYR A 119 13.92 -9.15 3.21
CA TYR A 119 13.99 -9.56 4.63
C TYR A 119 12.62 -9.72 5.30
N VAL A 120 11.55 -9.18 4.72
CA VAL A 120 10.20 -9.42 5.22
C VAL A 120 9.76 -10.79 4.69
N PRO A 121 9.35 -11.72 5.55
CA PRO A 121 9.23 -13.13 5.18
C PRO A 121 8.01 -13.49 4.37
N ARG A 122 7.00 -12.61 4.33
CA ARG A 122 5.69 -12.90 3.75
C ARG A 122 5.10 -11.65 3.11
N ASN A 123 4.17 -11.86 2.19
CA ASN A 123 3.33 -10.82 1.61
C ASN A 123 2.47 -10.14 2.70
N SER A 124 2.36 -8.81 2.60
CA SER A 124 1.48 -8.00 3.44
C SER A 124 0.01 -8.23 3.09
N PRO A 125 -0.82 -8.79 3.99
CA PRO A 125 -2.25 -8.92 3.74
C PRO A 125 -2.92 -7.55 3.67
N SER A 126 -4.05 -7.48 2.96
CA SER A 126 -4.89 -6.28 2.96
C SER A 126 -5.45 -5.98 4.36
N ILE A 127 -5.51 -4.70 4.72
CA ILE A 127 -6.22 -4.18 5.89
C ILE A 127 -7.72 -3.94 5.64
N PHE A 128 -8.17 -3.98 4.38
CA PHE A 128 -9.58 -3.82 4.06
C PHE A 128 -10.39 -4.94 4.69
N ASN A 129 -11.45 -4.57 5.41
CA ASN A 129 -12.32 -5.48 6.15
C ASN A 129 -11.59 -6.37 7.16
N ALA A 130 -10.40 -6.00 7.67
CA ALA A 130 -9.64 -6.85 8.58
C ALA A 130 -10.41 -7.23 9.87
N TRP A 131 -11.42 -6.43 10.24
CA TRP A 131 -12.36 -6.70 11.33
C TRP A 131 -13.15 -8.01 11.19
N VAL A 132 -13.26 -8.59 9.99
CA VAL A 132 -13.98 -9.86 9.77
C VAL A 132 -13.31 -11.06 10.44
N HIS A 133 -12.02 -10.95 10.77
CA HIS A 133 -11.23 -12.03 11.34
C HIS A 133 -11.49 -12.16 12.85
N LYS A 134 -12.38 -13.08 13.23
CA LYS A 134 -12.79 -13.33 14.63
C LYS A 134 -11.94 -14.34 15.39
N ARG A 135 -10.99 -15.00 14.73
CA ARG A 135 -10.21 -16.13 15.32
C ARG A 135 -8.75 -15.78 15.52
N SER A 136 -8.11 -15.33 14.44
CA SER A 136 -6.68 -15.06 14.43
C SER A 136 -6.27 -14.09 13.32
N LEU A 137 -5.10 -13.47 13.49
CA LEU A 137 -4.44 -12.59 12.53
C LEU A 137 -3.01 -13.09 12.22
N PHE A 138 -2.34 -12.40 11.29
CA PHE A 138 -1.17 -12.88 10.54
C PHE A 138 -1.47 -14.09 9.64
N ARG A 139 -0.53 -14.42 8.73
CA ARG A 139 -0.63 -15.59 7.86
C ARG A 139 -0.47 -16.91 8.64
N ASP A 140 0.28 -16.91 9.74
CA ASP A 140 0.55 -18.09 10.58
C ASP A 140 -0.35 -18.18 11.83
N ALA A 141 -1.40 -17.34 11.92
CA ALA A 141 -2.32 -17.30 13.05
C ALA A 141 -1.66 -17.02 14.42
N ARG A 142 -0.45 -16.42 14.46
CA ARG A 142 0.31 -16.26 15.72
C ARG A 142 -0.32 -15.33 16.75
N VAL A 143 -1.28 -14.50 16.34
CA VAL A 143 -2.15 -13.73 17.23
C VAL A 143 -3.56 -14.31 17.11
N GLU A 144 -4.05 -14.94 18.17
CA GLU A 144 -5.32 -15.69 18.14
C GLU A 144 -6.04 -15.64 19.49
N PHE A 145 -7.37 -15.67 19.48
CA PHE A 145 -8.13 -15.89 20.71
C PHE A 145 -7.86 -17.30 21.23
N LEU A 146 -7.70 -17.45 22.55
CA LEU A 146 -7.63 -18.76 23.20
C LEU A 146 -8.90 -19.58 22.94
N ASP A 147 -10.04 -18.89 23.02
CA ASP A 147 -11.33 -19.40 22.62
C ASP A 147 -12.10 -18.30 21.91
N TRP A 148 -12.23 -18.40 20.59
CA TRP A 148 -12.92 -17.39 19.78
C TRP A 148 -14.43 -17.33 20.03
N LEU A 149 -15.04 -18.35 20.66
CA LEU A 149 -16.43 -18.32 21.10
C LEU A 149 -16.58 -17.64 22.46
N ASN A 150 -15.50 -17.56 23.23
CA ASN A 150 -15.43 -16.96 24.56
C ASN A 150 -14.23 -16.00 24.61
N PRO A 151 -14.26 -14.90 23.83
CA PRO A 151 -13.10 -14.00 23.64
C PRO A 151 -12.59 -13.37 24.94
N GLU A 152 -13.41 -13.33 26.00
CA GLU A 152 -13.03 -12.89 27.34
C GLU A 152 -11.94 -13.76 28.00
N GLN A 153 -11.69 -14.98 27.48
CA GLN A 153 -10.57 -15.80 27.91
C GLN A 153 -9.21 -15.22 27.51
N GLY A 154 -9.19 -14.28 26.56
CA GLY A 154 -7.99 -13.54 26.16
C GLY A 154 -7.38 -13.99 24.84
N ILE A 155 -6.33 -13.28 24.44
CA ILE A 155 -5.62 -13.45 23.18
C ILE A 155 -4.22 -14.00 23.47
N SER A 156 -3.84 -15.05 22.76
CA SER A 156 -2.49 -15.61 22.72
C SER A 156 -1.68 -14.87 21.66
N THR A 157 -0.47 -14.43 22.03
CA THR A 157 0.45 -13.70 21.14
C THR A 157 1.88 -14.26 21.24
N PRO A 158 2.79 -13.90 20.31
CA PRO A 158 4.21 -14.29 20.41
C PRO A 158 4.97 -13.81 21.65
N ASP A 159 4.44 -12.86 22.43
CA ASP A 159 5.12 -12.40 23.66
C ASP A 159 4.93 -13.37 24.85
N VAL A 160 4.06 -14.38 24.70
CA VAL A 160 3.79 -15.42 25.71
C VAL A 160 3.85 -16.84 25.11
N PRO A 161 4.07 -17.89 25.92
CA PRO A 161 3.94 -19.27 25.47
C PRO A 161 2.59 -19.55 24.78
N HIS A 162 2.58 -20.46 23.81
CA HIS A 162 1.35 -20.82 23.09
C HIS A 162 0.31 -21.41 24.04
N GLY A 163 -0.92 -20.92 23.96
CA GLY A 163 -2.03 -21.33 24.82
C GLY A 163 -2.17 -20.51 26.11
N GLU A 164 -1.36 -19.48 26.31
CA GLU A 164 -1.49 -18.54 27.42
C GLU A 164 -2.11 -17.20 26.95
N ALA A 165 -2.87 -16.56 27.84
CA ALA A 165 -3.42 -15.23 27.59
C ALA A 165 -2.34 -14.18 27.81
N ASP A 166 -2.08 -13.35 26.80
CA ASP A 166 -1.20 -12.20 26.92
C ASP A 166 -1.95 -11.04 27.59
N PRO A 167 -1.53 -10.60 28.79
CA PRO A 167 -2.19 -9.51 29.51
C PRO A 167 -2.11 -8.16 28.78
N ASN A 168 -1.20 -8.01 27.82
CA ASN A 168 -0.96 -6.78 27.07
C ASN A 168 -1.53 -6.86 25.63
N ALA A 169 -2.31 -7.88 25.30
CA ALA A 169 -2.88 -8.02 23.95
C ALA A 169 -3.89 -6.91 23.59
N GLY A 170 -4.44 -6.21 24.58
CA GLY A 170 -5.54 -5.27 24.38
C GLY A 170 -6.87 -5.96 24.09
N ASP A 171 -7.87 -5.17 23.71
CA ASP A 171 -9.28 -5.63 23.65
C ASP A 171 -9.68 -6.23 22.28
N SER A 172 -8.78 -6.28 21.31
CA SER A 172 -9.06 -6.82 19.97
C SER A 172 -7.84 -7.46 19.32
N LEU A 173 -8.08 -8.38 18.38
CA LEU A 173 -7.01 -8.97 17.59
C LEU A 173 -6.19 -7.92 16.83
N LEU A 174 -6.83 -6.86 16.31
CA LEU A 174 -6.13 -5.79 15.58
C LEU A 174 -5.22 -4.97 16.49
N ALA A 175 -5.65 -4.68 17.73
CA ALA A 175 -4.80 -4.03 18.72
C ALA A 175 -3.61 -4.93 19.10
N ALA A 176 -3.85 -6.22 19.30
CA ALA A 176 -2.79 -7.20 19.57
C ALA A 176 -1.79 -7.29 18.42
N GLN A 177 -2.28 -7.38 17.17
CA GLN A 177 -1.48 -7.49 15.96
C GLN A 177 -0.56 -6.28 15.76
N ALA A 178 -1.05 -5.07 16.00
CA ALA A 178 -0.30 -3.82 15.82
C ALA A 178 0.96 -3.72 16.70
N ARG A 179 1.09 -4.57 17.72
CA ARG A 179 2.25 -4.62 18.64
C ARG A 179 3.50 -5.27 18.04
N PHE A 180 3.39 -6.00 16.93
CA PHE A 180 4.49 -6.83 16.42
C PHE A 180 5.34 -6.19 15.32
N PRO A 181 4.79 -5.51 14.29
CA PRO A 181 5.61 -4.90 13.24
C PRO A 181 6.67 -3.93 13.79
N VAL A 182 6.31 -3.16 14.82
CA VAL A 182 7.18 -2.17 15.49
C VAL A 182 8.39 -2.77 16.21
N VAL A 183 8.37 -4.08 16.51
CA VAL A 183 9.48 -4.81 17.15
C VAL A 183 10.13 -5.83 16.21
N THR A 184 9.72 -5.89 14.93
CA THR A 184 10.39 -6.71 13.93
C THR A 184 11.45 -5.87 13.20
N PRO A 185 12.76 -6.24 13.24
CA PRO A 185 13.84 -5.48 12.58
C PRO A 185 13.61 -5.20 11.10
N SER A 186 13.15 -6.20 10.36
CA SER A 186 12.91 -6.08 8.92
C SER A 186 11.62 -5.33 8.57
N GLU A 187 10.71 -5.11 9.51
CA GLU A 187 9.43 -4.40 9.25
C GLU A 187 9.53 -2.92 9.66
N MET A 188 9.57 -2.64 10.97
CA MET A 188 9.58 -1.25 11.48
C MET A 188 10.62 -0.98 12.58
N GLN A 189 11.16 -1.98 13.29
CA GLN A 189 12.14 -1.68 14.34
C GLN A 189 13.45 -1.14 13.74
N GLY A 190 13.92 -1.74 12.65
CA GLY A 190 15.25 -1.51 12.10
C GLY A 190 16.31 -2.35 12.83
N PHE A 191 17.42 -2.63 12.16
CA PHE A 191 18.43 -3.59 12.64
C PHE A 191 19.34 -3.07 13.77
N GLU A 192 19.37 -1.76 14.00
CA GLU A 192 20.24 -1.12 14.98
C GLU A 192 19.48 -0.51 16.16
N PHE A 193 18.25 -0.03 15.95
CA PHE A 193 17.47 0.63 16.99
C PHE A 193 17.10 -0.35 18.12
N MET A 194 17.62 -0.07 19.32
CA MET A 194 17.40 -0.89 20.51
C MET A 194 17.68 -2.39 20.27
N LYS A 195 18.70 -2.70 19.46
CA LYS A 195 19.09 -4.08 19.14
C LYS A 195 19.33 -4.90 20.41
N GLY A 196 18.61 -6.01 20.53
CA GLY A 196 18.68 -6.92 21.68
C GLY A 196 17.89 -6.46 22.92
N ALA A 197 17.19 -5.33 22.87
CA ALA A 197 16.27 -4.95 23.92
C ALA A 197 15.01 -5.84 23.91
N PRO A 198 14.35 -6.06 25.06
CA PRO A 198 13.05 -6.73 25.10
C PRO A 198 11.99 -5.96 24.29
N ASN A 199 11.05 -6.68 23.66
CA ASN A 199 9.95 -6.09 22.87
C ASN A 199 9.20 -4.98 23.63
N GLU A 200 8.94 -5.20 24.92
CA GLU A 200 8.23 -4.23 25.75
C GLU A 200 9.02 -2.93 25.96
N ALA A 201 10.35 -3.01 26.05
CA ALA A 201 11.19 -1.81 26.16
C ALA A 201 11.15 -0.99 24.87
N VAL A 202 11.12 -1.65 23.71
CA VAL A 202 10.98 -0.99 22.40
C VAL A 202 9.64 -0.25 22.32
N ARG A 203 8.53 -0.90 22.66
CA ARG A 203 7.18 -0.30 22.65
C ARG A 203 7.05 0.86 23.63
N ALA A 204 7.56 0.71 24.85
CA ALA A 204 7.59 1.78 25.84
C ALA A 204 8.39 2.99 25.35
N HIS A 205 9.53 2.76 24.68
CA HIS A 205 10.33 3.83 24.07
C HIS A 205 9.59 4.52 22.93
N LEU A 206 8.91 3.78 22.06
CA LEU A 206 8.11 4.35 20.97
C LEU A 206 6.94 5.19 21.50
N ALA A 207 6.23 4.72 22.53
CA ALA A 207 5.19 5.52 23.19
C ALA A 207 5.78 6.79 23.82
N ALA A 208 6.91 6.68 24.50
CA ALA A 208 7.63 7.81 25.09
C ALA A 208 8.09 8.85 24.04
N ARG A 209 8.48 8.39 22.84
CA ARG A 209 8.81 9.26 21.71
C ARG A 209 7.58 10.05 21.24
N ILE A 210 6.46 9.37 21.00
CA ILE A 210 5.20 10.02 20.60
C ILE A 210 4.75 10.99 21.70
N GLY A 211 4.87 10.62 22.97
CA GLY A 211 4.46 11.45 24.10
C GLY A 211 5.46 12.50 24.57
N ASN A 212 6.67 12.50 24.01
CA ASN A 212 7.77 13.40 24.38
C ASN A 212 8.13 13.37 25.88
N TYR A 213 8.30 12.18 26.45
CA TYR A 213 8.65 11.99 27.86
C TYR A 213 9.73 10.92 28.04
N GLY A 214 10.21 10.74 29.28
CA GLY A 214 11.16 9.69 29.63
C GLY A 214 12.47 9.75 28.83
N SER A 215 13.01 8.58 28.46
CA SER A 215 14.28 8.47 27.72
C SER A 215 14.20 8.89 26.26
N ALA A 216 13.00 9.03 25.71
CA ALA A 216 12.76 9.38 24.31
C ALA A 216 12.35 10.85 24.11
N GLN A 217 12.40 11.66 25.19
CA GLN A 217 12.11 13.08 25.13
C GLN A 217 13.05 13.79 24.14
N GLY A 218 12.48 14.60 23.26
CA GLY A 218 13.21 15.36 22.24
C GLY A 218 13.60 14.57 20.99
N GLU A 219 13.18 13.31 20.85
CA GLU A 219 13.46 12.51 19.64
C GLU A 219 12.67 12.96 18.40
N LEU A 220 11.54 13.63 18.61
CA LEU A 220 10.74 14.23 17.54
C LEU A 220 10.95 15.75 17.56
N PHE A 221 11.35 16.30 16.42
CA PHE A 221 11.60 17.74 16.28
C PHE A 221 10.32 18.56 16.48
N ARG A 222 9.27 18.18 15.75
CA ARG A 222 7.90 18.62 15.98
C ARG A 222 7.21 17.52 16.77
N ASN A 223 6.50 17.88 17.82
CA ASN A 223 5.65 16.94 18.53
C ASN A 223 4.40 17.63 19.06
N GLN A 224 3.29 17.42 18.36
CA GLN A 224 1.96 17.94 18.72
C GLN A 224 1.00 16.80 19.10
N TRP A 225 1.49 15.57 19.25
CA TRP A 225 0.64 14.38 19.48
C TRP A 225 -0.25 14.49 20.70
N ARG A 226 0.22 15.15 21.77
CA ARG A 226 -0.55 15.30 23.03
C ARG A 226 -1.97 15.81 22.82
N ASP A 227 -2.17 16.81 21.95
CA ASP A 227 -3.49 17.40 21.74
C ASP A 227 -4.42 16.44 20.99
N TYR A 228 -3.88 15.67 20.03
CA TYR A 228 -4.64 14.63 19.32
C TYR A 228 -5.06 13.49 20.27
N PHE A 229 -4.18 13.06 21.16
CA PHE A 229 -4.53 12.04 22.17
C PHE A 229 -5.50 12.59 23.22
N ALA A 230 -5.35 13.85 23.65
CA ALA A 230 -6.24 14.45 24.64
C ALA A 230 -7.67 14.60 24.11
N ALA A 231 -7.84 14.80 22.79
CA ALA A 231 -9.15 14.84 22.14
C ALA A 231 -9.91 13.49 22.21
N VAL A 232 -9.20 12.37 22.37
CA VAL A 232 -9.79 11.02 22.43
C VAL A 232 -9.85 10.51 23.87
N TYR A 233 -8.75 10.63 24.62
CA TYR A 233 -8.56 10.00 25.93
C TYR A 233 -8.65 10.98 27.12
N GLY A 234 -8.96 12.24 26.84
CA GLY A 234 -9.16 13.30 27.83
C GLY A 234 -7.90 14.10 28.16
N ASP A 235 -8.10 15.26 28.79
CA ASP A 235 -7.04 16.21 29.13
C ASP A 235 -6.24 15.76 30.37
N LYS A 236 -5.28 14.85 30.17
CA LYS A 236 -4.35 14.33 31.20
C LYS A 236 -2.88 14.55 30.80
N SER A 237 -1.94 14.08 31.61
CA SER A 237 -0.52 14.14 31.25
C SER A 237 -0.21 13.24 30.04
N ALA A 238 0.80 13.59 29.23
CA ALA A 238 1.18 12.81 28.06
C ALA A 238 1.47 11.33 28.39
N GLU A 239 2.11 11.06 29.53
CA GLU A 239 2.43 9.72 30.04
C GLU A 239 1.17 8.88 30.33
N GLU A 240 0.05 9.50 30.70
CA GLU A 240 -1.21 8.80 31.00
C GLU A 240 -2.04 8.47 29.76
N ILE A 241 -1.96 9.29 28.70
CA ILE A 241 -2.81 9.16 27.51
C ILE A 241 -2.07 8.65 26.29
N ILE A 242 -0.76 8.86 26.18
CA ILE A 242 0.08 8.34 25.09
C ILE A 242 0.79 7.08 25.57
N THR A 243 0.01 6.06 25.89
CA THR A 243 0.52 4.72 26.18
C THR A 243 0.58 3.91 24.90
N PHE A 244 1.40 2.85 24.88
CA PHE A 244 1.43 1.96 23.72
C PHE A 244 0.08 1.26 23.50
N ASP A 245 -0.67 0.98 24.56
CA ASP A 245 -2.03 0.43 24.48
C ASP A 245 -3.00 1.39 23.78
N ASN A 246 -2.96 2.69 24.10
CA ASN A 246 -3.79 3.69 23.44
C ASN A 246 -3.35 3.91 21.98
N ILE A 247 -2.07 3.75 21.65
CA ILE A 247 -1.57 3.78 20.27
C ILE A 247 -2.17 2.60 19.49
N THR A 248 -2.07 1.37 19.98
CA THR A 248 -2.58 0.19 19.26
C THR A 248 -4.10 0.14 19.21
N ARG A 249 -4.79 0.67 20.23
CA ARG A 249 -6.23 0.86 20.23
C ARG A 249 -6.69 1.83 19.13
N ALA A 250 -6.04 2.98 19.00
CA ALA A 250 -6.35 3.93 17.92
C ALA A 250 -6.05 3.34 16.53
N LEU A 251 -4.91 2.64 16.36
CA LEU A 251 -4.58 1.93 15.13
C LEU A 251 -5.62 0.85 14.79
N ALA A 252 -6.15 0.14 15.78
CA ALA A 252 -7.20 -0.85 15.61
C ALA A 252 -8.52 -0.20 15.16
N ALA A 253 -8.93 0.91 15.78
CA ALA A 253 -10.13 1.65 15.39
C ALA A 253 -10.05 2.10 13.92
N TYR A 254 -8.91 2.66 13.50
CA TYR A 254 -8.69 3.03 12.10
C TYR A 254 -8.85 1.86 11.14
N GLN A 255 -8.21 0.72 11.43
CA GLN A 255 -8.34 -0.48 10.60
C GLN A 255 -9.78 -1.04 10.58
N GLN A 256 -10.50 -0.98 11.71
CA GLN A 256 -11.90 -1.43 11.81
C GLN A 256 -12.85 -0.55 10.99
N SER A 257 -12.55 0.73 10.83
CA SER A 257 -13.38 1.68 10.07
C SER A 257 -13.44 1.37 8.56
N MET A 258 -12.54 0.53 8.04
CA MET A 258 -12.50 0.12 6.63
C MET A 258 -13.53 -0.97 6.31
N ASN A 259 -14.81 -0.61 6.42
CA ASN A 259 -15.93 -1.45 6.03
C ASN A 259 -16.29 -1.26 4.55
N PHE A 260 -15.69 -2.09 3.70
CA PHE A 260 -15.95 -2.13 2.25
C PHE A 260 -16.75 -3.39 1.91
N THR A 261 -18.06 -3.36 2.13
CA THR A 261 -18.96 -4.51 1.95
C THR A 261 -20.12 -4.25 1.00
N ASP A 262 -20.25 -3.05 0.39
CA ASP A 262 -21.32 -2.74 -0.57
C ASP A 262 -20.96 -3.21 -1.98
N ASN A 263 -20.94 -4.53 -2.16
CA ASN A 263 -20.57 -5.18 -3.41
C ASN A 263 -21.78 -5.77 -4.17
N PRO A 264 -21.63 -6.04 -5.49
CA PRO A 264 -22.67 -6.67 -6.31
C PRO A 264 -23.25 -7.98 -5.73
N TRP A 265 -22.42 -8.86 -5.18
CA TRP A 265 -22.88 -10.12 -4.58
C TRP A 265 -23.85 -9.89 -3.41
N ASN A 266 -23.51 -9.00 -2.49
CA ASN A 266 -24.33 -8.70 -1.33
C ASN A 266 -25.69 -8.10 -1.74
N ARG A 267 -25.72 -7.21 -2.75
CA ARG A 267 -26.97 -6.70 -3.32
C ARG A 267 -27.81 -7.79 -3.96
N TYR A 268 -27.18 -8.75 -4.65
CA TYR A 268 -27.85 -9.90 -5.24
C TYR A 268 -28.51 -10.80 -4.19
N VAL A 269 -27.78 -11.14 -3.12
CA VAL A 269 -28.32 -11.93 -1.99
C VAL A 269 -29.50 -11.20 -1.33
N GLN A 270 -29.44 -9.87 -1.24
CA GLN A 270 -30.52 -9.03 -0.72
C GLN A 270 -31.71 -8.83 -1.68
N GLY A 271 -31.65 -9.38 -2.89
CA GLY A 271 -32.78 -9.47 -3.82
C GLY A 271 -32.63 -8.71 -5.14
N ASP A 272 -31.56 -7.95 -5.35
CA ASP A 272 -31.29 -7.31 -6.64
C ASP A 272 -30.69 -8.30 -7.64
N LYS A 273 -31.57 -9.02 -8.35
CA LYS A 273 -31.16 -10.04 -9.34
C LYS A 273 -30.39 -9.48 -10.54
N ASN A 274 -30.37 -8.16 -10.73
CA ASN A 274 -29.61 -7.49 -11.79
C ASN A 274 -28.24 -7.00 -11.31
N ALA A 275 -27.91 -7.16 -10.02
CA ALA A 275 -26.61 -6.77 -9.49
C ALA A 275 -25.47 -7.63 -10.07
N LEU A 276 -25.75 -8.87 -10.48
CA LEU A 276 -24.80 -9.77 -11.13
C LEU A 276 -25.13 -9.98 -12.60
N SER A 277 -24.10 -9.99 -13.43
CA SER A 277 -24.13 -10.53 -14.78
C SER A 277 -24.28 -12.06 -14.79
N GLU A 278 -24.66 -12.62 -15.93
CA GLU A 278 -24.80 -14.07 -16.09
C GLU A 278 -23.49 -14.85 -15.85
N SER A 279 -22.33 -14.26 -16.16
CA SER A 279 -21.03 -14.88 -15.89
C SER A 279 -20.74 -14.93 -14.38
N GLU A 280 -21.02 -13.84 -13.66
CA GLU A 280 -20.87 -13.78 -12.21
C GLU A 280 -21.85 -14.74 -11.51
N LYS A 281 -23.09 -14.90 -12.02
CA LYS A 281 -24.04 -15.90 -11.51
C LYS A 281 -23.54 -17.33 -11.70
N ARG A 282 -22.99 -17.67 -12.88
CA ARG A 282 -22.38 -19.01 -13.09
C ARG A 282 -21.21 -19.24 -12.15
N GLY A 283 -20.36 -18.23 -11.95
CA GLY A 283 -19.24 -18.31 -11.01
C GLY A 283 -19.70 -18.50 -9.56
N ALA A 284 -20.72 -17.75 -9.13
CA ALA A 284 -21.33 -17.91 -7.81
C ALA A 284 -21.90 -19.31 -7.63
N TYR A 285 -22.55 -19.86 -8.66
CA TYR A 285 -23.09 -21.21 -8.61
C TYR A 285 -21.98 -22.24 -8.44
N LEU A 286 -20.92 -22.18 -9.26
CA LEU A 286 -19.75 -23.05 -9.14
C LEU A 286 -19.15 -22.96 -7.74
N TYR A 287 -18.93 -21.75 -7.24
CA TYR A 287 -18.38 -21.50 -5.91
C TYR A 287 -19.18 -22.14 -4.77
N LEU A 288 -20.52 -22.05 -4.82
CA LEU A 288 -21.43 -22.53 -3.78
C LEU A 288 -21.76 -24.03 -3.88
N TYR A 289 -21.75 -24.59 -5.10
CA TYR A 289 -22.26 -25.92 -5.39
C TYR A 289 -21.18 -27.01 -5.42
N MET A 290 -19.94 -26.69 -5.82
CA MET A 290 -18.92 -27.69 -6.19
C MET A 290 -18.93 -28.95 -5.27
N PRO A 291 -19.34 -30.12 -5.82
CA PRO A 291 -19.57 -31.32 -5.02
C PRO A 291 -18.27 -31.90 -4.47
N PRO A 292 -18.33 -32.70 -3.38
CA PRO A 292 -17.16 -33.38 -2.89
C PRO A 292 -16.68 -34.40 -3.93
N PRO A 293 -15.36 -34.60 -4.08
CA PRO A 293 -14.88 -35.68 -4.92
C PRO A 293 -15.36 -37.02 -4.34
N PRO A 294 -15.59 -38.05 -5.17
CA PRO A 294 -16.10 -39.34 -4.69
C PRO A 294 -15.20 -39.90 -3.59
N SER A 295 -15.80 -40.26 -2.44
CA SER A 295 -15.12 -41.09 -1.46
C SER A 295 -14.89 -42.48 -2.05
N ASP A 296 -13.75 -43.07 -1.75
CA ASP A 296 -13.15 -44.34 -2.15
C ASP A 296 -13.96 -45.63 -1.83
N GLY A 297 -15.28 -45.60 -2.03
CA GLY A 297 -16.19 -46.73 -1.87
C GLY A 297 -17.18 -46.60 -0.69
N GLY A 298 -17.21 -45.45 -0.01
CA GLY A 298 -18.26 -45.08 0.92
C GLY A 298 -19.53 -44.59 0.21
N SER A 299 -20.65 -44.57 0.93
CA SER A 299 -21.83 -43.81 0.50
C SER A 299 -21.49 -42.32 0.50
N GLU A 300 -21.82 -41.61 -0.59
CA GLU A 300 -21.65 -40.16 -0.68
C GLU A 300 -22.28 -39.47 0.55
N PRO A 301 -21.58 -38.53 1.22
CA PRO A 301 -22.19 -37.77 2.28
C PRO A 301 -23.36 -36.96 1.71
N ASP A 302 -24.53 -37.01 2.39
CA ASP A 302 -25.78 -36.44 1.89
C ASP A 302 -25.71 -34.95 1.51
N PHE A 303 -24.71 -34.18 1.99
CA PHE A 303 -24.43 -32.81 1.56
C PHE A 303 -23.13 -32.28 2.20
N LEU A 304 -22.03 -32.17 1.45
CA LEU A 304 -20.87 -31.36 1.85
C LEU A 304 -20.20 -30.73 0.60
N PRO A 305 -20.36 -29.42 0.34
CA PRO A 305 -19.53 -28.74 -0.65
C PRO A 305 -18.13 -28.50 -0.06
N THR A 306 -17.10 -29.11 -0.63
CA THR A 306 -15.76 -29.23 0.01
C THR A 306 -14.67 -28.33 -0.58
N GLN A 307 -15.01 -27.46 -1.54
CA GLN A 307 -14.02 -26.71 -2.32
C GLN A 307 -13.91 -25.27 -1.82
N CYS A 308 -14.35 -24.28 -2.60
CA CYS A 308 -14.20 -22.87 -2.22
C CYS A 308 -15.02 -22.48 -0.98
N ILE A 309 -16.34 -22.74 -0.99
CA ILE A 309 -17.19 -22.42 0.16
C ILE A 309 -16.88 -23.27 1.39
N GLY A 310 -16.22 -24.42 1.25
CA GLY A 310 -15.81 -25.25 2.39
C GLY A 310 -14.95 -24.47 3.40
N CYS A 311 -14.03 -23.65 2.88
CA CYS A 311 -13.18 -22.77 3.67
C CYS A 311 -13.77 -21.36 3.83
N HIS A 312 -14.34 -20.79 2.78
CA HIS A 312 -14.80 -19.39 2.74
C HIS A 312 -16.32 -19.28 2.95
N ASN A 313 -16.84 -19.80 4.07
CA ASN A 313 -18.26 -20.15 4.30
C ASN A 313 -19.17 -19.07 4.91
N THR A 314 -18.80 -17.80 4.91
CA THR A 314 -19.59 -16.75 5.57
C THR A 314 -19.96 -15.62 4.60
N ASP A 315 -20.87 -14.73 5.02
CA ASP A 315 -21.16 -13.49 4.28
C ASP A 315 -19.91 -12.63 4.04
N SER A 316 -18.91 -12.73 4.93
CA SER A 316 -17.61 -12.06 4.78
C SER A 316 -16.56 -12.91 4.07
N PHE A 317 -16.93 -14.07 3.50
CA PHE A 317 -16.01 -14.99 2.82
C PHE A 317 -14.80 -15.38 3.69
N SER A 318 -14.98 -15.33 5.00
CA SER A 318 -14.00 -15.74 6.00
C SER A 318 -14.37 -17.10 6.59
N GLN A 319 -13.39 -17.81 7.13
CA GLN A 319 -13.62 -19.12 7.71
C GLN A 319 -14.04 -19.03 9.18
N THR A 320 -15.22 -19.57 9.49
CA THR A 320 -15.71 -19.69 10.87
C THR A 320 -15.96 -21.13 11.34
N LYS A 321 -15.91 -22.12 10.43
CA LYS A 321 -16.04 -23.55 10.72
C LYS A 321 -14.68 -24.25 10.70
N GLY A 322 -14.45 -25.22 11.60
CA GLY A 322 -13.21 -25.99 11.67
C GLY A 322 -12.00 -25.16 12.12
N THR A 323 -10.83 -25.40 11.53
CA THR A 323 -9.63 -24.55 11.60
C THR A 323 -9.74 -23.42 10.57
N ASN A 324 -9.12 -22.26 10.80
CA ASN A 324 -9.08 -21.17 9.80
C ASN A 324 -7.73 -21.10 9.08
N HIS A 325 -6.98 -22.21 9.07
CA HIS A 325 -5.65 -22.32 8.47
C HIS A 325 -5.51 -23.69 7.77
N HIS A 326 -4.88 -23.68 6.60
CA HIS A 326 -4.77 -24.82 5.69
C HIS A 326 -3.43 -24.87 4.97
N ARG A 327 -3.01 -26.07 4.59
CA ARG A 327 -1.93 -26.30 3.63
C ARG A 327 -2.50 -26.26 2.22
N LEU A 328 -1.97 -25.38 1.39
CA LEU A 328 -2.39 -25.26 -0.01
C LEU A 328 -1.22 -25.28 -0.99
N ALA A 329 0.02 -25.45 -0.52
CA ALA A 329 1.23 -25.50 -1.35
C ALA A 329 1.37 -24.38 -2.40
N PHE A 330 0.92 -23.15 -2.11
CA PHE A 330 1.29 -22.00 -2.94
C PHE A 330 2.82 -21.88 -2.97
N PRO A 331 3.44 -21.52 -4.12
CA PRO A 331 4.89 -21.43 -4.25
C PRO A 331 5.50 -20.59 -3.14
N GLN A 332 6.53 -21.12 -2.47
CA GLN A 332 7.24 -20.39 -1.44
C GLN A 332 8.45 -19.67 -2.05
N ILE A 333 8.34 -18.35 -2.16
CA ILE A 333 9.45 -17.45 -2.52
C ILE A 333 9.84 -16.59 -1.33
N GLY A 334 11.03 -16.00 -1.38
CA GLY A 334 11.51 -15.11 -0.32
C GLY A 334 12.12 -15.83 0.88
N PRO A 335 12.38 -15.09 1.97
CA PRO A 335 13.19 -15.60 3.07
C PRO A 335 12.40 -16.50 4.03
N GLY A 336 11.07 -16.54 3.98
CA GLY A 336 10.27 -17.40 4.86
C GLY A 336 10.54 -17.22 6.36
N ILE A 337 10.00 -18.11 7.19
CA ILE A 337 10.34 -18.21 8.61
C ILE A 337 10.55 -19.69 8.95
N GLY A 338 11.80 -20.09 9.12
CA GLY A 338 12.20 -21.45 9.46
C GLY A 338 12.87 -21.61 10.82
N GLU A 339 13.55 -22.75 10.99
CA GLU A 339 14.36 -23.09 12.17
C GLU A 339 15.85 -22.91 11.88
N PRO A 340 16.72 -22.84 12.90
CA PRO A 340 18.17 -22.77 12.68
C PRO A 340 18.69 -23.91 11.79
N GLY A 341 19.42 -23.57 10.72
CA GLY A 341 19.91 -24.50 9.69
C GLY A 341 18.94 -24.80 8.55
N ASP A 342 17.74 -24.22 8.57
CA ASP A 342 16.68 -24.34 7.57
C ASP A 342 15.84 -23.05 7.55
N GLU A 343 16.52 -21.89 7.68
CA GLU A 343 15.88 -20.61 7.99
C GLU A 343 14.95 -20.10 6.87
N SER A 344 15.21 -20.50 5.62
CA SER A 344 14.43 -20.10 4.44
C SER A 344 13.13 -20.88 4.27
N ASN A 345 12.91 -21.94 5.06
CA ASN A 345 11.75 -22.82 4.98
C ASN A 345 10.59 -22.31 5.85
N ASP A 346 9.63 -21.59 5.27
CA ASP A 346 8.46 -21.07 5.97
C ASP A 346 7.55 -22.19 6.47
N ARG A 347 7.65 -22.54 7.76
CA ARG A 347 6.87 -23.62 8.36
C ARG A 347 5.44 -23.22 8.74
N GLY A 348 5.02 -21.99 8.44
CA GLY A 348 3.68 -21.50 8.71
C GLY A 348 3.33 -21.55 10.20
N ARG A 349 2.12 -22.03 10.52
CA ARG A 349 1.57 -22.08 11.89
C ARG A 349 2.38 -22.95 12.85
N MET A 350 3.10 -23.97 12.38
CA MET A 350 3.91 -24.86 13.24
C MET A 350 4.88 -24.09 14.15
N LEU A 351 5.47 -22.98 13.68
CA LEU A 351 6.38 -22.20 14.52
C LEU A 351 5.72 -21.55 15.73
N ARG A 352 4.40 -21.36 15.69
CA ARG A 352 3.64 -20.84 16.83
C ARG A 352 3.31 -21.94 17.83
N ASN A 353 2.79 -23.08 17.38
CA ASN A 353 2.18 -24.09 18.24
C ASN A 353 2.98 -25.39 18.40
N GLN A 354 4.11 -25.51 17.69
CA GLN A 354 4.99 -26.69 17.67
C GLN A 354 4.31 -27.99 17.22
N SER A 355 3.19 -27.91 16.49
CA SER A 355 2.50 -29.07 15.95
C SER A 355 2.92 -29.36 14.51
N LEU A 356 3.38 -30.57 14.24
CA LEU A 356 3.65 -31.04 12.88
C LEU A 356 2.37 -31.12 12.04
N ASP A 357 1.21 -31.30 12.68
CA ASP A 357 -0.09 -31.32 11.98
C ASP A 357 -0.43 -29.97 11.34
N ASP A 358 0.23 -28.89 11.77
CA ASP A 358 0.04 -27.52 11.27
C ASP A 358 1.23 -27.00 10.44
N ILE A 359 2.22 -27.85 10.12
CA ILE A 359 3.33 -27.44 9.25
C ILE A 359 2.79 -26.95 7.90
N TYR A 360 3.36 -25.86 7.38
CA TYR A 360 2.95 -25.23 6.11
C TYR A 360 1.49 -24.74 6.06
N SER A 361 0.81 -24.70 7.21
CA SER A 361 -0.56 -24.18 7.27
C SER A 361 -0.55 -22.67 7.41
N PHE A 362 -1.35 -22.01 6.57
CA PHE A 362 -1.57 -20.56 6.60
C PHE A 362 -3.05 -20.23 6.69
N ARG A 363 -3.36 -19.10 7.34
CA ARG A 363 -4.70 -18.62 7.58
C ARG A 363 -5.43 -18.28 6.27
N SER A 364 -6.66 -18.77 6.12
CA SER A 364 -7.59 -18.31 5.08
C SER A 364 -7.99 -16.86 5.31
N THR A 365 -7.79 -16.02 4.30
CA THR A 365 -8.22 -14.63 4.31
C THR A 365 -9.65 -14.49 3.80
N THR A 366 -10.25 -13.32 4.02
CA THR A 366 -11.51 -12.98 3.36
C THR A 366 -11.30 -12.86 1.85
N LEU A 367 -12.34 -13.13 1.05
CA LEU A 367 -12.36 -12.87 -0.38
C LEU A 367 -13.07 -11.54 -0.74
N LEU A 368 -13.54 -10.78 0.25
CA LEU A 368 -14.04 -9.43 0.00
C LEU A 368 -12.93 -8.58 -0.59
N ASN A 369 -13.24 -7.82 -1.65
CA ASN A 369 -12.29 -6.96 -2.35
C ASN A 369 -11.07 -7.67 -2.95
N VAL A 370 -11.09 -9.01 -3.07
CA VAL A 370 -9.92 -9.80 -3.47
C VAL A 370 -9.35 -9.38 -4.82
N GLU A 371 -10.17 -8.80 -5.72
CA GLU A 371 -9.74 -8.26 -7.01
C GLU A 371 -8.61 -7.22 -6.92
N VAL A 372 -8.55 -6.43 -5.83
CA VAL A 372 -7.60 -5.32 -5.70
C VAL A 372 -6.51 -5.57 -4.65
N THR A 373 -6.46 -6.75 -4.03
CA THR A 373 -5.58 -7.05 -2.90
C THR A 373 -4.41 -7.98 -3.27
N GLY A 374 -4.12 -8.14 -4.56
CA GLY A 374 -2.96 -8.87 -5.02
C GLY A 374 -1.62 -8.19 -4.67
N PRO A 375 -0.49 -8.90 -4.84
CA PRO A 375 -0.38 -10.29 -5.27
C PRO A 375 -0.82 -11.30 -4.19
N TYR A 376 -1.09 -12.53 -4.59
CA TYR A 376 -1.82 -13.55 -3.82
C TYR A 376 -0.91 -14.65 -3.24
N GLY A 377 -1.41 -15.31 -2.19
CA GLY A 377 -0.67 -16.32 -1.44
C GLY A 377 0.08 -15.75 -0.23
N HIS A 378 0.70 -16.62 0.58
CA HIS A 378 1.45 -16.19 1.76
C HIS A 378 2.72 -15.41 1.40
N ALA A 379 3.33 -15.72 0.25
CA ALA A 379 4.54 -15.07 -0.28
C ALA A 379 4.26 -14.16 -1.49
N GLY A 380 2.98 -13.94 -1.86
CA GLY A 380 2.61 -13.08 -2.99
C GLY A 380 3.09 -13.63 -4.34
N SER A 381 3.02 -14.95 -4.53
CA SER A 381 3.63 -15.65 -5.68
C SER A 381 2.81 -15.55 -6.97
N TYR A 382 1.54 -15.14 -6.90
CA TYR A 382 0.66 -14.96 -8.06
C TYR A 382 0.17 -13.52 -8.15
N ASP A 383 0.20 -12.92 -9.34
CA ASP A 383 -0.22 -11.52 -9.53
C ASP A 383 -1.71 -11.41 -9.87
N THR A 384 -2.31 -12.48 -10.38
CA THR A 384 -3.68 -12.50 -10.92
C THR A 384 -4.58 -13.53 -10.23
N LEU A 385 -5.89 -13.27 -10.23
CA LEU A 385 -6.87 -14.23 -9.72
C LEU A 385 -6.96 -15.45 -10.64
N GLU A 386 -6.68 -15.27 -11.93
CA GLU A 386 -6.61 -16.32 -12.93
C GLU A 386 -5.54 -17.36 -12.55
N GLU A 387 -4.33 -16.94 -12.17
CA GLU A 387 -3.28 -17.86 -11.66
C GLU A 387 -3.71 -18.59 -10.38
N VAL A 388 -4.43 -17.90 -9.48
CA VAL A 388 -4.96 -18.53 -8.27
C VAL A 388 -5.98 -19.61 -8.62
N VAL A 389 -6.91 -19.36 -9.55
CA VAL A 389 -7.90 -20.36 -9.97
C VAL A 389 -7.23 -21.53 -10.69
N GLU A 390 -6.23 -21.28 -11.54
CA GLU A 390 -5.44 -22.35 -12.17
C GLU A 390 -4.74 -23.22 -11.11
N HIS A 391 -4.19 -22.62 -10.06
CA HIS A 391 -3.58 -23.38 -8.96
C HIS A 391 -4.59 -24.31 -8.28
N TYR A 392 -5.81 -23.84 -8.00
CA TYR A 392 -6.85 -24.69 -7.42
C TYR A 392 -7.39 -25.76 -8.39
N ASP A 393 -7.33 -25.50 -9.70
CA ASP A 393 -7.76 -26.46 -10.74
C ASP A 393 -6.78 -27.63 -10.89
N ASP A 394 -5.47 -27.36 -10.95
CA ASP A 394 -4.40 -28.36 -11.09
C ASP A 394 -3.06 -27.86 -10.49
N TYR A 395 -2.92 -27.95 -9.17
CA TYR A 395 -1.77 -27.36 -8.49
C TYR A 395 -0.43 -27.98 -8.91
N HIS A 396 -0.34 -29.28 -9.18
CA HIS A 396 0.93 -29.91 -9.62
C HIS A 396 1.46 -29.28 -10.90
N ALA A 397 0.61 -29.17 -11.92
CA ALA A 397 0.99 -28.58 -13.20
C ALA A 397 1.41 -27.10 -13.06
N VAL A 398 0.69 -26.35 -12.22
CA VAL A 398 0.98 -24.94 -11.96
C VAL A 398 2.27 -24.75 -11.16
N LEU A 399 2.55 -25.62 -10.18
CA LEU A 399 3.79 -25.55 -9.41
C LEU A 399 5.02 -25.85 -10.26
N ASP A 400 4.98 -26.90 -11.06
CA ASP A 400 6.10 -27.23 -11.95
C ASP A 400 6.32 -26.09 -12.98
N ASP A 401 5.27 -25.58 -13.63
CA ASP A 401 5.39 -24.45 -14.57
C ASP A 401 5.96 -23.20 -13.89
N TYR A 402 5.44 -22.84 -12.71
CA TYR A 402 5.89 -21.66 -11.98
C TYR A 402 7.37 -21.76 -11.62
N ILE A 403 7.84 -22.92 -11.16
CA ILE A 403 9.21 -23.06 -10.67
C ILE A 403 10.20 -23.23 -11.83
N ASP A 404 9.88 -24.10 -12.80
CA ASP A 404 10.75 -24.40 -13.94
C ASP A 404 10.92 -23.21 -14.89
N ASN A 405 9.92 -22.33 -14.97
CA ASN A 405 9.97 -21.09 -15.75
C ASN A 405 10.23 -19.83 -14.91
N GLN A 406 10.66 -19.99 -13.65
CA GLN A 406 10.98 -18.89 -12.72
C GLN A 406 9.90 -17.81 -12.70
N GLY A 407 8.66 -18.19 -12.39
CA GLY A 407 7.47 -17.33 -12.43
C GLY A 407 7.65 -15.99 -11.72
N TRP A 408 8.40 -15.95 -10.62
CA TRP A 408 8.74 -14.71 -9.92
C TRP A 408 9.44 -13.67 -10.82
N CYS A 409 10.28 -14.08 -11.77
CA CYS A 409 10.92 -13.16 -12.73
C CYS A 409 9.93 -12.41 -13.63
N ARG A 410 8.67 -12.86 -13.73
CA ARG A 410 7.62 -12.16 -14.48
C ARG A 410 6.92 -11.08 -13.64
N GLN A 411 7.00 -11.18 -12.31
CA GLN A 411 6.28 -10.29 -11.41
C GLN A 411 6.85 -8.86 -11.45
N PRO A 412 5.99 -7.82 -11.32
CA PRO A 412 6.41 -6.42 -11.34
C PRO A 412 7.55 -6.07 -10.39
N GLN A 413 7.66 -6.76 -9.25
CA GLN A 413 8.71 -6.53 -8.27
C GLN A 413 10.09 -7.01 -8.72
N PHE A 414 10.17 -8.15 -9.41
CA PHE A 414 11.45 -8.84 -9.68
C PHE A 414 11.89 -8.78 -11.15
N LYS A 415 10.99 -8.45 -12.08
CA LYS A 415 11.25 -8.46 -13.53
C LYS A 415 12.45 -7.61 -13.99
N ASP A 416 12.77 -6.55 -13.25
CA ASP A 416 13.86 -5.62 -13.58
C ASP A 416 15.14 -5.88 -12.75
N ILE A 417 15.18 -6.96 -11.97
CA ILE A 417 16.35 -7.37 -11.19
C ILE A 417 17.30 -8.18 -12.08
N GLU A 418 18.56 -7.77 -12.14
CA GLU A 418 19.62 -8.53 -12.80
C GLU A 418 19.78 -9.90 -12.12
N ASN A 419 19.74 -10.98 -12.91
CA ASN A 419 19.76 -12.37 -12.43
C ASN A 419 18.60 -12.72 -11.49
N CYS A 420 17.38 -12.23 -11.77
CA CYS A 420 16.17 -12.59 -11.00
C CYS A 420 16.00 -14.11 -10.80
N VAL A 421 16.51 -14.94 -11.72
CA VAL A 421 16.44 -16.41 -11.67
C VAL A 421 17.13 -17.00 -10.43
N ASP A 422 18.12 -16.32 -9.87
CA ASP A 422 18.91 -16.80 -8.72
C ASP A 422 18.35 -16.32 -7.37
N LEU A 423 17.24 -15.57 -7.36
CA LEU A 423 16.71 -14.95 -6.14
C LEU A 423 16.22 -15.96 -5.10
N PHE A 424 15.60 -17.06 -5.54
CA PHE A 424 14.92 -18.01 -4.65
C PHE A 424 15.33 -19.47 -4.96
N PRO A 425 16.58 -19.84 -4.66
CA PRO A 425 17.12 -21.16 -5.02
C PRO A 425 16.40 -22.33 -4.33
N ASP A 426 15.82 -22.09 -3.15
CA ASP A 426 15.17 -23.13 -2.34
C ASP A 426 13.68 -23.34 -2.67
N THR A 427 13.11 -22.56 -3.59
CA THR A 427 11.65 -22.58 -3.88
C THR A 427 11.15 -23.97 -4.29
N ARG A 428 11.91 -24.74 -5.08
CA ARG A 428 11.55 -26.12 -5.44
C ARG A 428 11.47 -27.01 -4.19
N GLN A 429 12.48 -26.96 -3.34
CA GLN A 429 12.57 -27.82 -2.16
C GLN A 429 11.42 -27.56 -1.18
N HIS A 430 11.14 -26.29 -0.85
CA HIS A 430 10.08 -25.94 0.10
C HIS A 430 8.68 -26.15 -0.49
N THR A 431 8.52 -25.68 -1.72
CA THR A 431 7.64 -26.22 -2.78
C THR A 431 7.06 -27.60 -2.51
N ASP A 432 7.93 -28.56 -2.76
CA ASP A 432 7.62 -29.98 -2.83
C ASP A 432 7.38 -30.60 -1.47
N ALA A 433 8.03 -30.06 -0.42
CA ALA A 433 7.80 -30.51 0.94
C ALA A 433 6.33 -30.29 1.35
N ALA A 434 5.76 -29.13 1.02
CA ALA A 434 4.34 -28.85 1.26
C ALA A 434 3.44 -29.68 0.33
N ALA A 435 3.76 -29.73 -0.98
CA ALA A 435 2.97 -30.48 -1.96
C ALA A 435 2.89 -31.99 -1.63
N LYS A 436 4.00 -32.58 -1.18
CA LYS A 436 4.05 -33.99 -0.78
C LYS A 436 3.11 -34.31 0.39
N ILE A 437 3.02 -33.43 1.38
CA ILE A 437 2.10 -33.64 2.52
C ILE A 437 0.66 -33.63 2.03
N ILE A 438 0.33 -32.71 1.12
CA ILE A 438 -1.00 -32.62 0.52
C ILE A 438 -1.29 -33.88 -0.32
N ASP A 439 -0.32 -34.39 -1.09
CA ASP A 439 -0.46 -35.65 -1.84
C ASP A 439 -0.81 -36.82 -0.92
N ASP A 440 -0.10 -36.94 0.20
CA ASP A 440 -0.34 -37.98 1.20
C ASP A 440 -1.74 -37.82 1.83
N GLU A 441 -2.17 -36.59 2.14
CA GLU A 441 -3.52 -36.28 2.63
C GLU A 441 -4.62 -36.62 1.61
N ILE A 442 -4.43 -36.30 0.33
CA ILE A 442 -5.35 -36.62 -0.76
C ILE A 442 -5.48 -38.13 -0.91
N ALA A 443 -4.36 -38.87 -0.84
CA ALA A 443 -4.32 -40.33 -0.89
C ALA A 443 -5.06 -40.97 0.29
N ASP A 444 -5.04 -40.33 1.46
CA ASP A 444 -5.78 -40.72 2.66
C ASP A 444 -7.26 -40.26 2.65
N GLY A 445 -7.72 -39.64 1.56
CA GLY A 445 -9.13 -39.30 1.34
C GLY A 445 -9.49 -37.83 1.56
N ALA A 446 -8.52 -36.93 1.74
CA ALA A 446 -8.81 -35.50 1.84
C ALA A 446 -9.48 -34.99 0.54
N PRO A 447 -10.58 -34.21 0.66
CA PRO A 447 -11.33 -33.74 -0.50
C PRO A 447 -10.82 -32.41 -1.08
N VAL A 448 -9.66 -31.93 -0.62
CA VAL A 448 -9.10 -30.60 -0.94
C VAL A 448 -8.02 -30.73 -2.01
N LEU A 449 -7.96 -29.75 -2.94
CA LEU A 449 -6.97 -29.68 -4.03
C LEU A 449 -6.90 -30.89 -4.98
N ARG A 450 -7.95 -31.72 -5.01
CA ARG A 450 -8.13 -32.67 -6.12
C ARG A 450 -8.39 -31.90 -7.40
N LYS A 451 -7.81 -32.37 -8.50
CA LYS A 451 -7.98 -31.77 -9.82
C LYS A 451 -9.45 -31.56 -10.17
N LEU A 452 -9.81 -30.34 -10.59
CA LEU A 452 -11.20 -29.93 -10.81
C LEU A 452 -11.67 -30.13 -12.26
N GLU A 453 -10.73 -30.16 -13.20
CA GLU A 453 -10.99 -30.30 -14.63
C GLU A 453 -11.89 -29.17 -15.18
N LEU A 454 -11.70 -27.94 -14.67
CA LEU A 454 -12.49 -26.79 -15.07
C LEU A 454 -12.19 -26.37 -16.52
N SER A 455 -13.25 -26.09 -17.28
CA SER A 455 -13.13 -25.44 -18.58
C SER A 455 -12.64 -23.99 -18.46
N THR A 456 -12.13 -23.43 -19.55
CA THR A 456 -11.74 -22.01 -19.61
C THR A 456 -12.88 -21.07 -19.22
N GLN A 457 -14.12 -21.40 -19.59
CA GLN A 457 -15.29 -20.58 -19.25
C GLN A 457 -15.61 -20.64 -17.75
N GLU A 458 -15.56 -21.84 -17.14
CA GLU A 458 -15.81 -22.00 -15.70
C GLU A 458 -14.77 -21.26 -14.85
N LYS A 459 -13.48 -21.30 -15.26
CA LYS A 459 -12.42 -20.52 -14.62
C LYS A 459 -12.66 -19.01 -14.72
N ALA A 460 -13.04 -18.52 -15.90
CA ALA A 460 -13.39 -17.12 -16.09
C ALA A 460 -14.63 -16.71 -15.28
N ASP A 461 -15.65 -17.57 -15.20
CA ASP A 461 -16.87 -17.33 -14.41
C ASP A 461 -16.55 -17.22 -12.90
N LEU A 462 -15.72 -18.13 -12.36
CA LEU A 462 -15.24 -18.06 -10.97
C LEU A 462 -14.47 -16.76 -10.67
N VAL A 463 -13.57 -16.37 -11.57
CA VAL A 463 -12.84 -15.10 -11.44
C VAL A 463 -13.79 -13.90 -11.46
N ASN A 464 -14.77 -13.89 -12.38
CA ASN A 464 -15.75 -12.82 -12.43
C ASN A 464 -16.60 -12.74 -11.17
N PHE A 465 -17.01 -13.89 -10.61
CA PHE A 465 -17.68 -13.92 -9.31
C PHE A 465 -16.82 -13.32 -8.19
N MET A 466 -15.52 -13.64 -8.12
CA MET A 466 -14.61 -13.03 -7.14
C MET A 466 -14.50 -11.51 -7.32
N LYS A 467 -14.51 -11.01 -8.56
CA LYS A 467 -14.55 -9.57 -8.87
C LYS A 467 -15.88 -8.91 -8.42
N ALA A 468 -16.98 -9.67 -8.42
CA ALA A 468 -18.27 -9.21 -7.89
C ALA A 468 -18.31 -9.09 -6.34
N LEU A 469 -17.25 -9.49 -5.64
CA LEU A 469 -17.07 -9.30 -4.19
C LEU A 469 -16.41 -7.96 -3.85
N THR A 470 -16.07 -7.15 -4.86
CA THR A 470 -15.40 -5.85 -4.70
C THR A 470 -16.42 -4.74 -4.47
N ASP A 471 -16.22 -4.00 -3.39
CA ASP A 471 -16.91 -2.73 -3.14
C ASP A 471 -16.41 -1.66 -4.15
N PRO A 472 -17.29 -1.00 -4.92
CA PRO A 472 -16.86 0.02 -5.88
C PRO A 472 -16.02 1.15 -5.28
N CYS A 473 -16.14 1.42 -3.97
CA CYS A 473 -15.37 2.43 -3.26
C CYS A 473 -13.86 2.17 -3.35
N VAL A 474 -13.41 0.91 -3.22
CA VAL A 474 -11.96 0.59 -3.22
C VAL A 474 -11.30 0.77 -4.58
N LYS A 475 -12.10 1.01 -5.62
CA LYS A 475 -11.67 1.33 -6.99
C LYS A 475 -11.77 2.82 -7.33
N GLN A 476 -12.14 3.67 -6.36
CA GLN A 476 -12.31 5.10 -6.55
C GLN A 476 -11.46 5.88 -5.57
N ALA A 477 -10.48 6.63 -6.09
CA ALA A 477 -9.57 7.41 -5.26
C ALA A 477 -10.30 8.41 -4.36
N GLU A 478 -11.36 9.06 -4.87
CA GLU A 478 -12.21 10.01 -4.14
C GLU A 478 -12.91 9.35 -2.94
N CYS A 479 -13.34 8.10 -3.08
CA CYS A 479 -13.97 7.37 -1.98
C CYS A 479 -12.93 7.00 -0.90
N LEU A 480 -11.76 6.48 -1.31
CA LEU A 480 -10.68 6.10 -0.41
C LEU A 480 -10.04 7.29 0.32
N MET A 481 -10.21 8.53 -0.15
CA MET A 481 -9.65 9.73 0.49
C MET A 481 -10.02 9.88 1.97
N ALA A 482 -11.18 9.37 2.41
CA ALA A 482 -11.60 9.44 3.80
C ALA A 482 -10.60 8.74 4.76
N TRP A 483 -9.92 7.71 4.27
CA TRP A 483 -8.90 6.95 5.01
C TRP A 483 -7.46 7.42 4.77
N LEU A 484 -7.25 8.49 4.00
CA LEU A 484 -5.93 9.10 3.85
C LEU A 484 -5.85 10.38 4.70
N PRO A 485 -4.68 10.70 5.28
CA PRO A 485 -4.54 11.96 6.01
C PRO A 485 -4.72 13.15 5.07
N GLN A 486 -5.53 14.10 5.51
CA GLN A 486 -5.86 15.30 4.76
C GLN A 486 -5.12 16.51 5.32
N PRO A 487 -4.77 17.52 4.50
CA PRO A 487 -4.01 18.69 4.97
C PRO A 487 -4.61 19.40 6.20
N GLN A 488 -5.94 19.45 6.31
CA GLN A 488 -6.63 20.06 7.45
C GLN A 488 -6.52 19.27 8.76
N GLU A 489 -6.12 17.99 8.69
CA GLU A 489 -5.89 17.15 9.88
C GLU A 489 -4.51 17.39 10.49
N GLY A 490 -3.63 18.11 9.79
CA GLY A 490 -2.29 18.46 10.23
C GLY A 490 -1.29 17.30 10.14
N ASP A 491 -0.04 17.62 10.46
CA ASP A 491 1.07 16.67 10.57
C ASP A 491 1.67 16.83 11.98
N PRO A 492 1.34 15.95 12.94
CA PRO A 492 1.72 16.17 14.34
C PRO A 492 3.23 16.14 14.61
N ASP A 493 4.03 15.51 13.74
CA ASP A 493 5.46 15.27 13.96
C ASP A 493 6.38 15.59 12.76
N GLY A 494 5.83 15.93 11.60
CA GLY A 494 6.61 16.17 10.39
C GLY A 494 7.10 14.88 9.72
N LEU A 495 6.64 13.70 10.18
CA LEU A 495 7.07 12.39 9.73
C LEU A 495 5.95 11.60 9.05
N GLN A 496 4.89 12.28 8.64
CA GLN A 496 3.85 11.68 7.82
C GLN A 496 4.44 11.15 6.50
N LEU A 497 4.10 9.92 6.14
CA LEU A 497 4.52 9.26 4.91
C LEU A 497 4.05 10.04 3.67
N PHE A 498 4.99 10.43 2.81
CA PHE A 498 4.69 11.00 1.51
C PHE A 498 4.74 9.92 0.43
N ALA A 499 3.67 9.12 0.35
CA ALA A 499 3.63 8.04 -0.62
C ALA A 499 3.77 8.56 -2.06
N LYS A 500 4.82 8.10 -2.75
CA LYS A 500 5.07 8.35 -4.18
C LYS A 500 5.35 7.04 -4.90
N ASN A 501 5.19 7.02 -6.21
CA ASN A 501 5.59 5.89 -7.03
C ASN A 501 7.09 5.99 -7.43
N TYR A 502 7.61 4.98 -8.15
CA TYR A 502 9.00 4.95 -8.62
C TYR A 502 9.38 6.09 -9.59
N GLN A 503 8.41 6.79 -10.18
CA GLN A 503 8.64 7.98 -11.02
C GLN A 503 8.75 9.26 -10.20
N GLY A 504 8.60 9.19 -8.87
CA GLY A 504 8.65 10.33 -7.96
C GLY A 504 7.38 11.19 -7.97
N VAL A 505 6.27 10.69 -8.51
CA VAL A 505 4.97 11.38 -8.45
C VAL A 505 4.12 10.87 -7.28
N PRO A 506 3.24 11.69 -6.68
CA PRO A 506 2.35 11.26 -5.62
C PRO A 506 1.63 9.96 -5.99
N LEU A 507 1.55 9.04 -5.04
CA LEU A 507 0.92 7.74 -5.26
C LEU A 507 -0.57 7.94 -5.61
N TYR A 508 -1.03 7.18 -6.59
CA TYR A 508 -2.40 7.21 -7.07
C TYR A 508 -2.93 5.78 -7.20
N LEU A 509 -4.24 5.65 -7.15
CA LEU A 509 -4.93 4.38 -7.37
C LEU A 509 -4.70 3.94 -8.83
N PRO A 510 -4.01 2.80 -9.07
CA PRO A 510 -3.69 2.37 -10.43
C PRO A 510 -4.96 1.96 -11.20
N ALA A 511 -4.89 2.04 -12.53
CA ALA A 511 -5.90 1.48 -13.42
C ALA A 511 -5.31 0.28 -14.18
N ASP A 512 -6.06 -0.81 -14.24
CA ASP A 512 -5.73 -1.99 -15.05
C ASP A 512 -6.30 -1.81 -16.46
N CYS A 513 -5.51 -1.23 -17.35
CA CYS A 513 -5.97 -0.81 -18.68
C CYS A 513 -5.98 -1.96 -19.67
N ARG A 514 -7.17 -2.29 -20.19
CA ARG A 514 -7.35 -3.28 -21.24
C ARG A 514 -7.43 -2.62 -22.61
N GLN A 515 -7.26 -3.43 -23.64
CA GLN A 515 -7.41 -2.99 -25.03
C GLN A 515 -8.82 -2.44 -25.25
N GLY A 516 -8.91 -1.21 -25.75
CA GLY A 516 -10.17 -0.52 -26.00
C GLY A 516 -10.65 0.36 -24.85
N ASP A 517 -10.08 0.23 -23.64
CA ASP A 517 -10.37 1.13 -22.53
C ASP A 517 -9.82 2.52 -22.87
N THR A 518 -10.71 3.52 -22.86
CA THR A 518 -10.31 4.90 -23.07
C THR A 518 -11.25 5.87 -22.37
N ALA A 519 -10.66 6.75 -21.56
CA ALA A 519 -11.35 7.83 -20.90
C ALA A 519 -11.85 8.84 -21.92
N VAL A 520 -12.96 9.50 -21.58
CA VAL A 520 -13.59 10.49 -22.45
C VAL A 520 -12.70 11.73 -22.55
N THR A 521 -12.36 12.13 -23.77
CA THR A 521 -11.59 13.36 -24.00
C THR A 521 -12.42 14.61 -23.65
N GLY A 522 -11.77 15.66 -23.14
CA GLY A 522 -12.41 16.87 -22.62
C GLY A 522 -13.02 16.72 -21.22
N SER A 523 -12.80 15.58 -20.55
CA SER A 523 -13.31 15.32 -19.20
C SER A 523 -12.34 15.81 -18.10
N ARG A 524 -12.83 15.77 -16.86
CA ARG A 524 -12.02 16.03 -15.67
C ARG A 524 -11.15 14.80 -15.39
N LEU A 525 -9.85 15.01 -15.19
CA LEU A 525 -8.98 13.99 -14.62
C LEU A 525 -9.07 14.09 -13.10
N LEU A 526 -9.53 13.01 -12.44
CA LEU A 526 -9.65 12.97 -10.99
C LEU A 526 -8.24 12.91 -10.36
N LEU A 527 -8.09 13.59 -9.23
CA LEU A 527 -6.83 13.57 -8.48
C LEU A 527 -6.63 12.20 -7.85
N ALA A 528 -5.38 11.74 -7.88
CA ALA A 528 -4.95 10.43 -7.38
C ALA A 528 -5.69 9.22 -7.99
N GLN A 529 -6.31 9.38 -9.16
CA GLN A 529 -6.96 8.32 -9.92
C GLN A 529 -6.20 8.08 -11.23
N GLY A 530 -5.85 6.82 -11.49
CA GLY A 530 -5.42 6.38 -12.81
C GLY A 530 -6.60 6.24 -13.77
N GLU A 531 -6.42 6.71 -15.00
CA GLU A 531 -7.39 6.60 -16.08
C GLU A 531 -6.74 5.95 -17.30
N CYS A 532 -7.47 5.08 -18.00
CA CYS A 532 -6.98 4.39 -19.18
C CYS A 532 -7.22 5.23 -20.43
N ILE A 533 -6.23 5.32 -21.32
CA ILE A 533 -6.33 6.04 -22.59
C ILE A 533 -5.69 5.26 -23.73
N SER A 534 -6.38 5.22 -24.87
CA SER A 534 -5.90 4.59 -26.10
C SER A 534 -6.29 5.45 -27.30
N GLY A 535 -5.32 5.87 -28.11
CA GLY A 535 -5.56 6.76 -29.25
C GLY A 535 -4.36 7.61 -29.62
N LYS A 536 -4.60 8.80 -30.18
CA LYS A 536 -3.53 9.74 -30.61
C LYS A 536 -3.51 11.05 -29.83
N ALA A 537 -4.65 11.45 -29.30
CA ALA A 537 -4.81 12.70 -28.56
C ALA A 537 -5.92 12.57 -27.53
N HIS A 538 -5.61 12.89 -26.28
CA HIS A 538 -6.58 13.04 -25.20
C HIS A 538 -6.35 14.39 -24.51
N TYR A 539 -7.44 15.02 -24.08
CA TYR A 539 -7.45 16.33 -23.45
C TYR A 539 -8.15 16.22 -22.10
N PHE A 540 -7.54 16.71 -21.03
CA PHE A 540 -8.10 16.63 -19.68
C PHE A 540 -7.91 17.94 -18.92
N TYR A 541 -8.80 18.21 -17.98
CA TYR A 541 -8.63 19.30 -17.03
C TYR A 541 -8.61 18.79 -15.59
N VAL A 542 -7.95 19.53 -14.70
CA VAL A 542 -7.94 19.32 -13.26
C VAL A 542 -8.35 20.61 -12.59
N ASP A 543 -9.21 20.53 -11.58
CA ASP A 543 -9.59 21.66 -10.74
C ASP A 543 -8.76 21.63 -9.46
N VAL A 544 -8.00 22.70 -9.20
CA VAL A 544 -7.11 22.86 -8.04
C VAL A 544 -7.75 23.81 -7.04
N ALA A 545 -7.83 23.38 -5.77
CA ALA A 545 -8.56 24.09 -4.73
C ALA A 545 -7.77 25.22 -4.04
N GLN A 546 -6.44 25.14 -4.02
CA GLN A 546 -5.57 26.05 -3.27
C GLN A 546 -4.53 26.69 -4.19
N ASP A 547 -4.16 27.93 -3.89
CA ASP A 547 -3.06 28.60 -4.58
C ASP A 547 -1.72 27.89 -4.26
N SER A 548 -0.74 28.06 -5.16
CA SER A 548 0.61 27.52 -4.97
C SER A 548 0.67 25.99 -4.77
N THR A 549 -0.28 25.26 -5.35
CA THR A 549 -0.33 23.79 -5.30
C THR A 549 0.64 23.22 -6.32
N THR A 550 1.45 22.23 -5.92
CA THR A 550 2.26 21.48 -6.88
C THR A 550 1.41 20.38 -7.50
N LEU A 551 1.17 20.49 -8.80
CA LEU A 551 0.39 19.56 -9.60
C LEU A 551 1.32 18.69 -10.46
N TYR A 552 1.09 17.38 -10.42
CA TYR A 552 1.77 16.37 -11.18
C TYR A 552 0.80 15.77 -12.19
N PHE A 553 1.31 15.48 -13.38
CA PHE A 553 0.69 14.58 -14.33
C PHE A 553 1.71 13.51 -14.71
N SER A 554 1.28 12.25 -14.75
CA SER A 554 2.14 11.15 -15.13
C SER A 554 1.43 10.18 -16.06
N SER A 555 2.15 9.66 -17.05
CA SER A 555 1.71 8.49 -17.81
C SER A 555 2.65 7.31 -17.62
N ARG A 556 2.12 6.09 -17.74
CA ARG A 556 2.88 4.83 -17.66
C ARG A 556 2.11 3.65 -18.28
N GLY A 557 2.82 2.55 -18.50
CA GLY A 557 2.24 1.32 -19.05
C GLY A 557 1.90 1.43 -20.54
N GLY A 558 1.33 0.36 -21.09
CA GLY A 558 0.91 0.31 -22.50
C GLY A 558 2.06 0.46 -23.50
N ALA A 559 1.69 0.84 -24.73
CA ALA A 559 2.61 1.08 -25.84
C ALA A 559 2.47 2.51 -26.41
N GLY A 560 3.53 3.01 -27.06
CA GLY A 560 3.56 4.34 -27.69
C GLY A 560 4.70 5.23 -27.16
N ARG A 561 4.71 6.49 -27.58
CA ARG A 561 5.65 7.53 -27.16
C ARG A 561 4.94 8.87 -26.91
N PRO A 562 3.93 8.89 -26.02
CA PRO A 562 3.18 10.09 -25.70
C PRO A 562 4.07 11.20 -25.12
N ARG A 563 3.61 12.44 -25.28
CA ARG A 563 4.07 13.61 -24.53
C ARG A 563 2.89 14.30 -23.88
N LEU A 564 3.08 14.77 -22.65
CA LEU A 564 2.09 15.54 -21.93
C LEU A 564 2.44 17.02 -22.10
N PHE A 565 1.42 17.83 -22.37
CA PHE A 565 1.53 19.27 -22.58
C PHE A 565 0.59 19.95 -21.59
N TYR A 566 1.06 20.99 -20.93
CA TYR A 566 0.27 21.74 -19.94
C TYR A 566 0.08 23.19 -20.35
N ASN A 567 -1.10 23.73 -20.06
CA ASN A 567 -1.42 25.15 -20.14
C ASN A 567 -2.48 25.51 -19.07
N PRO A 568 -2.34 26.65 -18.37
CA PRO A 568 -3.25 27.02 -17.29
C PRO A 568 -4.65 27.43 -17.77
N ASP A 569 -4.79 27.93 -19.00
CA ASP A 569 -6.02 28.66 -19.40
C ASP A 569 -6.83 27.96 -20.51
N GLN A 570 -6.20 27.05 -21.27
CA GLN A 570 -6.80 26.42 -22.44
C GLN A 570 -6.14 25.07 -22.76
N TRP A 571 -6.74 24.30 -23.68
CA TRP A 571 -6.13 23.04 -24.14
C TRP A 571 -4.70 23.25 -24.65
N ALA A 572 -3.78 22.46 -24.09
CA ALA A 572 -2.38 22.54 -24.43
C ALA A 572 -2.11 21.86 -25.78
N SER A 573 -1.21 22.43 -26.55
CA SER A 573 -0.75 21.98 -27.85
C SER A 573 0.76 22.18 -27.93
N THR A 574 1.39 21.63 -28.96
CA THR A 574 2.82 21.86 -29.22
C THR A 574 3.17 23.34 -29.43
N ALA A 575 2.20 24.20 -29.76
CA ALA A 575 2.41 25.62 -30.03
C ALA A 575 2.17 26.55 -28.81
N ASN A 576 1.36 26.14 -27.83
CA ASN A 576 0.95 26.99 -26.70
C ASN A 576 1.24 26.39 -25.31
N ALA A 577 1.86 25.21 -25.24
CA ALA A 577 2.21 24.59 -23.97
C ALA A 577 3.20 25.45 -23.18
N GLN A 578 2.92 25.65 -21.90
CA GLN A 578 3.82 26.33 -20.96
C GLN A 578 4.79 25.35 -20.30
N ALA A 579 4.38 24.08 -20.18
CA ALA A 579 5.24 23.00 -19.71
C ALA A 579 4.98 21.72 -20.52
N ILE A 580 6.02 20.89 -20.63
CA ILE A 580 6.00 19.63 -21.37
C ILE A 580 6.65 18.55 -20.51
N SER A 581 6.13 17.32 -20.55
CA SER A 581 6.66 16.21 -19.78
C SER A 581 8.11 15.86 -20.14
N ARG A 582 8.80 15.27 -19.18
CA ARG A 582 10.08 14.58 -19.35
C ARG A 582 9.87 13.08 -19.16
N GLY A 583 10.67 12.25 -19.81
CA GLY A 583 10.62 10.79 -19.68
C GLY A 583 10.83 10.04 -21.00
N THR A 584 10.81 8.71 -20.93
CA THR A 584 11.13 7.79 -22.04
C THR A 584 9.95 6.87 -22.35
N GLY A 585 9.62 6.71 -23.64
CA GLY A 585 8.48 5.88 -24.04
C GLY A 585 7.17 6.39 -23.45
N THR A 586 6.40 5.50 -22.84
CA THR A 586 5.13 5.79 -22.18
C THR A 586 5.28 6.36 -20.78
N GLU A 587 6.46 6.22 -20.17
CA GLU A 587 6.80 6.77 -18.86
C GLU A 587 7.09 8.27 -18.98
N GLN A 588 6.12 9.11 -18.64
CA GLN A 588 6.25 10.56 -18.73
C GLN A 588 5.81 11.22 -17.43
N VAL A 589 6.51 12.27 -17.00
CA VAL A 589 6.15 13.07 -15.83
C VAL A 589 6.19 14.56 -16.20
N LEU A 590 5.14 15.27 -15.81
CA LEU A 590 5.02 16.73 -15.91
C LEU A 590 4.68 17.27 -14.52
N LYS A 591 5.50 18.19 -14.01
CA LYS A 591 5.34 18.84 -12.70
C LYS A 591 5.23 20.35 -12.90
N VAL A 592 4.19 20.97 -12.34
CA VAL A 592 3.94 22.41 -12.40
C VAL A 592 3.41 22.92 -11.06
N THR A 593 3.81 24.12 -10.66
CA THR A 593 3.18 24.81 -9.52
C THR A 593 2.12 25.75 -10.05
N VAL A 594 0.91 25.63 -9.52
CA VAL A 594 -0.27 26.28 -10.08
C VAL A 594 -1.12 26.92 -8.98
N ASN A 595 -1.84 27.97 -9.35
CA ASN A 595 -2.80 28.61 -8.46
C ASN A 595 -4.16 27.90 -8.49
N ARG A 596 -5.04 28.24 -7.56
CA ARG A 596 -6.42 27.76 -7.53
C ARG A 596 -7.10 28.06 -8.85
N GLY A 597 -7.82 27.09 -9.37
CA GLY A 597 -8.54 27.20 -10.64
C GLY A 597 -8.46 25.93 -11.46
N ARG A 598 -8.98 26.03 -12.68
CA ARG A 598 -8.95 24.94 -13.66
C ARG A 598 -7.66 24.99 -14.44
N HIS A 599 -7.07 23.81 -14.67
CA HIS A 599 -5.80 23.61 -15.36
C HIS A 599 -5.93 22.55 -16.42
N PHE A 600 -5.22 22.68 -17.54
CA PHE A 600 -5.41 21.82 -18.72
C PHE A 600 -4.14 21.04 -19.07
N VAL A 601 -4.32 19.75 -19.37
CA VAL A 601 -3.29 18.85 -19.84
C VAL A 601 -3.74 18.11 -21.11
N SER A 602 -2.82 17.91 -22.05
CA SER A 602 -3.05 17.16 -23.27
C SER A 602 -2.02 16.05 -23.41
N VAL A 603 -2.45 14.84 -23.80
CA VAL A 603 -1.59 13.69 -24.07
C VAL A 603 -1.56 13.44 -25.57
N LEU A 604 -0.43 13.70 -26.23
CA LEU A 604 -0.32 13.65 -27.69
C LEU A 604 0.76 12.67 -28.15
N ASP A 605 0.42 11.82 -29.12
CA ASP A 605 1.37 11.03 -29.92
C ASP A 605 0.86 10.92 -31.36
N PRO A 606 1.58 11.46 -32.37
CA PRO A 606 1.18 11.33 -33.77
C PRO A 606 1.08 9.88 -34.26
N GLN A 607 1.87 8.97 -33.70
CA GLN A 607 1.85 7.54 -34.03
C GLN A 607 0.79 6.78 -33.22
N GLY A 608 0.38 7.34 -32.08
CA GLY A 608 -0.62 6.78 -31.19
C GLY A 608 -0.04 5.94 -30.05
N TYR A 609 -0.87 5.71 -29.04
CA TYR A 609 -0.62 4.90 -27.86
C TYR A 609 -1.83 4.02 -27.54
N GLU A 610 -1.59 2.93 -26.82
CA GLU A 610 -2.60 1.93 -26.48
C GLU A 610 -2.36 1.40 -25.06
N GLY A 611 -3.44 1.24 -24.29
CA GLY A 611 -3.39 0.71 -22.92
C GLY A 611 -2.58 1.57 -21.95
N LEU A 612 -2.51 2.88 -22.19
CA LEU A 612 -1.71 3.81 -21.39
C LEU A 612 -2.53 4.27 -20.18
N THR A 613 -1.93 4.29 -19.00
CA THR A 613 -2.52 4.95 -17.82
C THR A 613 -2.05 6.40 -17.75
N ILE A 614 -2.97 7.34 -17.51
CA ILE A 614 -2.69 8.74 -17.16
C ILE A 614 -3.25 9.02 -15.76
N ALA A 615 -2.51 9.79 -14.95
CA ALA A 615 -2.96 10.22 -13.64
C ALA A 615 -2.54 11.66 -13.35
N ALA A 616 -3.31 12.32 -12.49
CA ALA A 616 -2.94 13.60 -11.88
C ALA A 616 -2.82 13.43 -10.36
N GLY A 617 -1.85 14.10 -9.75
CA GLY A 617 -1.65 14.09 -8.31
C GLY A 617 -1.24 15.47 -7.83
N ILE A 618 -1.56 15.80 -6.58
CA ILE A 618 -1.11 17.04 -5.96
C ILE A 618 -0.22 16.74 -4.77
N ASP A 619 0.72 17.64 -4.55
CA ASP A 619 1.47 17.73 -3.31
C ASP A 619 1.11 19.06 -2.67
N SER A 620 0.58 19.01 -1.44
CA SER A 620 0.17 20.23 -0.75
C SER A 620 1.41 21.01 -0.32
N ALA A 621 1.52 22.27 -0.71
CA ALA A 621 2.57 23.19 -0.29
C ALA A 621 2.52 23.56 1.22
N LEU A 622 1.60 22.97 1.99
CA LEU A 622 1.48 23.12 3.45
C LEU A 622 2.32 22.12 4.24
N ARG A 623 3.21 21.38 3.57
CA ARG A 623 4.13 20.47 4.24
C ARG A 623 5.43 21.20 4.57
N GLU A 624 5.60 21.47 5.86
CA GLU A 624 6.90 21.77 6.45
C GLU A 624 7.72 20.47 6.45
N PRO A 625 8.86 20.39 5.73
CA PRO A 625 9.63 19.16 5.68
C PRO A 625 10.13 18.75 7.06
N GLY A 626 10.03 17.45 7.38
CA GLY A 626 10.53 16.83 8.62
C GLY A 626 12.05 16.77 8.77
N GLU A 627 12.80 17.39 7.85
CA GLU A 627 14.24 17.62 8.02
C GLU A 627 14.46 19.06 8.48
N GLN A 628 15.26 19.26 9.53
CA GLN A 628 15.62 20.61 9.95
C GLN A 628 16.18 21.40 8.76
N PRO A 629 15.61 22.57 8.43
CA PRO A 629 16.26 23.52 7.55
C PRO A 629 17.68 23.72 8.07
N ARG A 630 18.68 23.60 7.18
CA ARG A 630 20.08 23.83 7.57
C ARG A 630 20.15 25.16 8.32
N ASP A 631 20.90 25.21 9.41
CA ASP A 631 21.06 26.47 10.12
C ASP A 631 21.75 27.51 9.21
N ILE A 632 21.52 28.79 9.49
CA ILE A 632 22.18 29.90 8.78
C ILE A 632 23.04 30.68 9.75
N VAL A 633 24.18 31.17 9.27
CA VAL A 633 25.06 32.03 10.08
C VAL A 633 24.37 33.37 10.38
N ASN A 634 24.62 33.92 11.56
CA ASN A 634 24.15 35.26 11.94
C ASN A 634 24.94 36.32 11.17
N ALA A 635 24.45 36.68 9.99
CA ALA A 635 25.06 37.67 9.11
C ALA A 635 25.03 39.09 9.71
N CYS A 636 24.18 39.34 10.70
CA CYS A 636 24.04 40.65 11.33
C CYS A 636 25.11 40.95 12.40
N GLU A 637 25.91 39.97 12.83
CA GLU A 637 27.03 40.24 13.76
C GLU A 637 28.18 41.01 13.10
N GLN A 638 28.35 40.85 11.78
CA GLN A 638 29.48 41.41 11.04
C GLN A 638 29.07 42.13 9.75
N GLY A 639 27.82 41.94 9.29
CA GLY A 639 27.30 42.50 8.06
C GLY A 639 26.47 43.76 8.29
N LEU A 640 26.60 44.72 7.36
CA LEU A 640 25.69 45.88 7.33
C LEU A 640 24.29 45.41 6.88
N PRO A 641 23.21 45.82 7.59
CA PRO A 641 21.84 45.51 7.19
C PRO A 641 21.53 46.04 5.79
N SER A 642 20.87 45.23 4.97
CA SER A 642 20.40 45.65 3.64
C SER A 642 18.88 45.52 3.54
N GLY A 643 18.23 46.61 3.12
CA GLY A 643 16.80 46.61 2.78
C GLY A 643 16.52 46.24 1.33
N TYR A 644 17.57 46.09 0.50
CA TYR A 644 17.47 45.74 -0.91
C TYR A 644 18.75 45.05 -1.40
N ALA A 645 18.71 43.75 -1.72
CA ALA A 645 19.90 43.06 -2.26
C ALA A 645 19.60 41.80 -3.10
N GLU A 646 20.52 41.48 -4.00
CA GLU A 646 20.57 40.14 -4.61
C GLU A 646 21.16 39.14 -3.60
N LEU A 647 20.50 38.00 -3.41
CA LEU A 647 21.02 36.91 -2.58
C LEU A 647 21.95 36.03 -3.42
N MET A 648 23.11 35.71 -2.85
CA MET A 648 24.00 34.71 -3.43
C MET A 648 23.66 33.32 -2.85
N PRO A 649 23.53 32.27 -3.68
CA PRO A 649 23.27 30.92 -3.20
C PRO A 649 24.22 30.51 -2.08
N GLY A 650 23.67 30.06 -0.95
CA GLY A 650 24.44 29.55 0.19
C GLY A 650 25.09 30.61 1.08
N ARG A 651 24.80 31.91 0.88
CA ARG A 651 25.34 32.99 1.70
C ARG A 651 24.23 33.76 2.43
N ALA A 652 24.31 33.77 3.76
CA ALA A 652 23.41 34.58 4.57
C ALA A 652 23.73 36.08 4.44
N GLN A 653 22.69 36.90 4.50
CA GLN A 653 22.72 38.35 4.40
C GLN A 653 21.94 38.96 5.56
N CYS A 654 22.46 40.04 6.15
CA CYS A 654 21.73 40.77 7.19
C CYS A 654 20.62 41.62 6.55
N ALA A 655 19.39 41.46 7.00
CA ALA A 655 18.24 42.23 6.57
C ALA A 655 18.11 43.53 7.37
N ALA A 656 17.66 44.61 6.72
CA ALA A 656 17.32 45.84 7.41
C ALA A 656 16.05 45.64 8.28
N PRO A 657 15.93 46.39 9.39
CA PRO A 657 14.71 46.40 10.19
C PRO A 657 13.47 46.78 9.37
N GLY A 658 12.33 46.21 9.71
CA GLY A 658 11.07 46.35 8.99
C GLY A 658 11.04 45.52 7.70
N ASP A 659 10.54 46.13 6.62
CA ASP A 659 10.42 45.48 5.32
C ASP A 659 11.76 45.54 4.56
N SER A 660 12.25 44.36 4.17
CA SER A 660 13.44 44.20 3.35
C SER A 660 13.15 43.40 2.09
N TYR A 661 13.76 43.79 0.98
CA TYR A 661 13.49 43.25 -0.35
C TYR A 661 14.73 42.52 -0.88
N PHE A 662 14.56 41.31 -1.39
CA PHE A 662 15.67 40.55 -1.93
C PHE A 662 15.31 39.90 -3.26
N PHE A 663 16.31 39.41 -4.00
CA PHE A 663 16.05 38.66 -5.23
C PHE A 663 17.17 37.68 -5.57
N ILE A 664 16.87 36.63 -6.33
CA ILE A 664 17.85 35.65 -6.82
C ILE A 664 17.45 35.17 -8.21
N LYS A 665 18.44 34.74 -9.01
CA LYS A 665 18.19 34.14 -10.32
C LYS A 665 18.29 32.63 -10.26
N VAL A 666 17.23 31.93 -10.62
CA VAL A 666 17.26 30.49 -10.93
C VAL A 666 17.66 30.33 -12.39
N THR A 667 18.74 29.60 -12.66
CA THR A 667 19.25 29.40 -14.02
C THR A 667 18.95 28.02 -14.58
N GLU A 668 18.85 27.01 -13.72
CA GLU A 668 18.68 25.61 -14.13
C GLU A 668 17.24 25.14 -13.88
N PRO A 669 16.54 24.62 -14.91
CA PRO A 669 15.14 24.21 -14.78
C PRO A 669 15.02 22.93 -13.94
N GLY A 670 14.15 22.98 -12.92
CA GLY A 670 13.96 21.86 -12.02
C GLY A 670 14.79 21.96 -10.73
N SER A 671 15.49 23.08 -10.51
CA SER A 671 16.21 23.35 -9.25
C SER A 671 15.26 23.51 -8.08
N THR A 672 15.69 23.15 -6.88
CA THR A 672 15.00 23.49 -5.64
C THR A 672 15.58 24.78 -5.09
N LEU A 673 14.73 25.77 -4.84
CA LEU A 673 15.08 27.02 -4.16
C LEU A 673 14.64 26.93 -2.71
N GLU A 674 15.59 26.92 -1.77
CA GLU A 674 15.32 26.97 -0.34
C GLU A 674 15.65 28.36 0.20
N ILE A 675 14.77 28.91 1.04
CA ILE A 675 14.91 30.23 1.64
C ILE A 675 14.72 30.09 3.13
N ARG A 676 15.62 30.69 3.90
CA ARG A 676 15.69 30.57 5.35
C ARG A 676 15.89 31.94 5.96
N THR A 677 15.20 32.21 7.06
CA THR A 677 15.48 33.36 7.93
C THR A 677 15.66 32.86 9.36
N ARG A 678 16.56 33.52 10.12
CA ARG A 678 16.81 33.26 11.55
C ARG A 678 17.46 34.48 12.20
N HIS A 679 17.69 34.36 13.51
CA HIS A 679 18.36 35.33 14.37
C HIS A 679 17.56 36.60 14.58
N GLY A 680 18.13 37.51 15.37
CA GLY A 680 17.49 38.78 15.67
C GLY A 680 16.36 38.68 16.70
N ALA A 681 15.63 39.78 16.83
CA ALA A 681 14.45 39.89 17.67
C ALA A 681 13.24 40.28 16.81
N GLY A 682 12.03 40.03 17.31
CA GLY A 682 10.78 40.33 16.61
C GLY A 682 10.19 39.16 15.84
N ASN A 683 9.33 39.50 14.90
CA ASN A 683 8.67 38.56 13.98
C ASN A 683 8.92 39.02 12.54
N SER A 684 9.20 38.09 11.63
CA SER A 684 9.42 38.39 10.21
C SER A 684 8.72 37.39 9.32
N ASP A 685 7.73 37.84 8.55
CA ASP A 685 7.07 37.02 7.55
C ASP A 685 7.85 37.05 6.22
N LEU A 686 8.01 35.90 5.57
CA LEU A 686 8.66 35.78 4.27
C LEU A 686 7.61 35.66 3.15
N PHE A 687 7.76 36.44 2.08
CA PHE A 687 6.94 36.41 0.88
C PHE A 687 7.81 36.31 -0.37
N VAL A 688 7.39 35.53 -1.36
CA VAL A 688 8.21 35.18 -2.54
C VAL A 688 7.38 35.20 -3.81
N SER A 689 7.93 35.71 -4.92
CA SER A 689 7.27 35.76 -6.24
C SER A 689 8.25 35.86 -7.41
N ASN A 690 7.77 35.68 -8.63
CA ASN A 690 8.54 35.97 -9.87
C ASN A 690 8.42 37.44 -10.31
N PHE A 691 7.82 38.27 -9.46
CA PHE A 691 7.70 39.72 -9.51
C PHE A 691 7.87 40.24 -8.06
N TRP A 692 8.05 41.53 -7.84
CA TRP A 692 8.19 42.08 -6.48
C TRP A 692 6.96 41.80 -5.61
N PRO A 693 7.09 40.99 -4.53
CA PRO A 693 5.95 40.64 -3.69
C PRO A 693 5.60 41.76 -2.70
N SER A 694 4.36 41.73 -2.21
CA SER A 694 3.84 42.51 -1.07
C SER A 694 3.12 41.58 -0.11
N THR A 695 2.79 42.06 1.10
CA THR A 695 1.99 41.30 2.08
C THR A 695 0.60 40.89 1.57
N SER A 696 0.09 41.56 0.52
CA SER A 696 -1.20 41.26 -0.13
C SER A 696 -1.09 40.63 -1.52
N MET A 697 0.11 40.52 -2.09
CA MET A 697 0.32 40.05 -3.47
C MET A 697 1.67 39.32 -3.56
N TYR A 698 1.62 38.00 -3.56
CA TYR A 698 2.81 37.12 -3.55
C TYR A 698 2.48 35.76 -4.20
N THR A 699 3.48 34.90 -4.38
CA THR A 699 3.36 33.55 -4.95
C THR A 699 3.59 32.48 -3.87
N PHE A 700 4.50 32.70 -2.93
CA PHE A 700 4.72 31.82 -1.79
C PHE A 700 4.90 32.67 -0.52
N ALA A 701 4.57 32.12 0.64
CA ALA A 701 4.85 32.77 1.92
C ALA A 701 5.17 31.74 3.01
N SER A 702 5.99 32.14 3.98
CA SER A 702 6.29 31.42 5.22
C SER A 702 6.08 32.40 6.38
N ARG A 703 5.38 31.96 7.42
CA ARG A 703 4.97 32.80 8.55
C ARG A 703 5.02 32.00 9.85
N SER A 704 5.98 32.35 10.68
CA SER A 704 6.20 31.82 12.01
C SER A 704 5.89 32.91 13.04
N ALA A 705 5.92 32.57 14.33
CA ALA A 705 5.70 33.54 15.40
C ALA A 705 6.99 34.30 15.79
N ASP A 706 8.10 34.02 15.10
CA ASP A 706 9.44 34.55 15.34
C ASP A 706 10.14 34.88 14.01
N ASN A 707 11.46 35.09 14.01
CA ASN A 707 12.20 35.37 12.78
C ASN A 707 12.63 34.09 12.02
N THR A 708 12.11 32.92 12.40
CA THR A 708 12.53 31.61 11.86
C THR A 708 11.60 31.19 10.73
N GLU A 709 11.84 31.70 9.52
CA GLU A 709 11.08 31.30 8.34
C GLU A 709 11.83 30.26 7.51
N PHE A 710 11.06 29.37 6.92
CA PHE A 710 11.55 28.41 5.96
C PHE A 710 10.59 28.28 4.78
N LEU A 711 11.13 28.34 3.57
CA LEU A 711 10.36 28.16 2.36
C LEU A 711 11.15 27.37 1.33
N ARG A 712 10.56 26.31 0.80
CA ARG A 712 11.16 25.45 -0.22
C ARG A 712 10.29 25.43 -1.48
N ILE A 713 10.90 25.75 -2.62
CA ILE A 713 10.28 25.74 -3.95
C ILE A 713 10.97 24.68 -4.77
N ASP A 714 10.38 23.48 -4.83
CA ASP A 714 10.90 22.39 -5.65
C ASP A 714 10.56 22.58 -7.13
N GLY A 715 11.54 22.43 -8.00
CA GLY A 715 11.31 22.49 -9.45
C GLY A 715 11.15 23.91 -10.00
N ALA A 716 11.78 24.89 -9.38
CA ALA A 716 11.76 26.30 -9.78
C ALA A 716 12.08 26.47 -11.28
N THR A 717 11.26 27.29 -11.94
CA THR A 717 11.46 27.66 -13.36
C THR A 717 12.63 28.64 -13.49
N PRO A 718 13.41 28.60 -14.59
CA PRO A 718 14.47 29.58 -14.81
C PRO A 718 13.89 31.00 -14.88
N GLY A 719 14.44 31.91 -14.10
CA GLY A 719 13.89 33.26 -13.95
C GLY A 719 14.38 33.95 -12.68
N TRP A 720 13.92 35.19 -12.50
CA TRP A 720 14.15 35.94 -11.27
C TRP A 720 13.05 35.61 -10.26
N TYR A 721 13.47 35.36 -9.02
CA TYR A 721 12.62 35.25 -7.84
C TYR A 721 12.93 36.44 -6.94
N TYR A 722 11.88 37.04 -6.42
CA TYR A 722 11.90 38.24 -5.60
C TYR A 722 11.27 37.90 -4.25
N PHE A 723 11.81 38.49 -3.21
CA PHE A 723 11.51 38.19 -1.82
C PHE A 723 11.15 39.49 -1.10
N LEU A 724 10.14 39.44 -0.25
CA LEU A 724 9.87 40.43 0.77
C LEU A 724 9.98 39.72 2.11
N LEU A 725 10.88 40.19 2.96
CA LEU A 725 10.90 39.87 4.38
C LEU A 725 10.21 41.01 5.10
N SER A 726 8.99 40.80 5.56
CA SER A 726 8.18 41.83 6.21
C SER A 726 8.17 41.65 7.71
N GLY A 727 8.63 42.66 8.45
CA GLY A 727 8.66 42.61 9.91
C GLY A 727 7.54 43.37 10.62
N ASP A 728 6.61 43.99 9.87
CA ASP A 728 5.65 44.98 10.40
C ASP A 728 6.29 46.01 11.37
N GLY A 729 7.56 46.34 11.12
CA GLY A 729 8.38 47.24 11.95
C GLY A 729 8.90 46.68 13.27
N GLN A 730 8.72 45.39 13.57
CA GLN A 730 9.12 44.76 14.83
C GLN A 730 10.38 43.89 14.76
N ASN A 731 10.94 43.65 13.57
CA ASN A 731 12.12 42.81 13.39
C ASN A 731 13.43 43.60 13.36
N GLU A 732 14.48 43.06 13.98
CA GLU A 732 15.84 43.58 13.90
C GLU A 732 16.86 42.46 14.02
N GLY A 733 17.97 42.55 13.29
CA GLY A 733 19.07 41.58 13.36
C GLY A 733 18.78 40.23 12.67
N VAL A 734 17.84 40.22 11.72
CA VAL A 734 17.43 39.02 11.00
C VAL A 734 18.40 38.71 9.87
N SER A 735 18.86 37.48 9.80
CA SER A 735 19.63 36.97 8.67
C SER A 735 18.71 36.23 7.70
N ILE A 736 18.89 36.44 6.40
CA ILE A 736 18.21 35.71 5.33
C ILE A 736 19.23 34.99 4.45
N GLN A 737 18.93 33.77 4.03
CA GLN A 737 19.75 33.01 3.08
C GLN A 737 18.84 32.32 2.06
N ALA A 738 19.28 32.29 0.81
CA ALA A 738 18.68 31.46 -0.24
C ALA A 738 19.71 30.45 -0.77
N ASP A 739 19.27 29.23 -1.07
CA ASP A 739 20.07 28.15 -1.63
C ASP A 739 19.41 27.61 -2.88
N LEU A 740 20.24 27.27 -3.87
CA LEU A 740 19.81 26.64 -5.11
C LEU A 740 20.40 25.23 -5.17
N ILE A 741 19.54 24.24 -4.99
CA ILE A 741 19.87 22.82 -5.08
C ILE A 741 19.51 22.36 -6.48
N ARG A 742 20.49 21.83 -7.22
CA ARG A 742 20.27 21.34 -8.58
C ARG A 742 19.62 19.95 -8.54
N PRO A 743 18.75 19.61 -9.49
CA PRO A 743 18.26 18.23 -9.63
C PRO A 743 19.47 17.33 -9.95
N ASP A 744 19.61 16.20 -9.23
CA ASP A 744 20.81 15.36 -9.17
C ASP A 744 21.57 15.22 -10.50
N HIS A 745 22.82 15.68 -10.50
CA HIS A 745 23.90 14.99 -11.21
C HIS A 745 24.53 14.02 -10.20
N PRO A 746 24.83 12.76 -10.58
CA PRO A 746 25.42 11.78 -9.66
C PRO A 746 26.65 12.39 -8.98
N LYS A 747 26.62 12.43 -7.65
CA LYS A 747 27.70 13.01 -6.83
C LYS A 747 28.99 12.24 -7.09
N ASP A 748 29.94 12.91 -7.73
CA ASP A 748 31.33 12.48 -7.83
C ASP A 748 31.96 12.57 -6.42
N HIS A 749 31.76 11.53 -5.61
CA HIS A 749 32.41 11.36 -4.31
C HIS A 749 33.89 11.02 -4.50
N ASN A 750 34.67 11.92 -5.07
CA ASN A 750 36.12 11.78 -5.10
C ASN A 750 36.83 13.11 -5.37
N GLN A 751 36.82 14.00 -4.38
CA GLN A 751 37.83 15.07 -4.29
C GLN A 751 37.80 15.71 -2.90
N ASN A 752 38.48 15.06 -1.94
CA ASN A 752 39.30 15.69 -0.90
C ASN A 752 39.76 14.66 0.14
N ARG A 753 40.73 13.83 -0.24
CA ARG A 753 41.74 13.34 0.71
C ARG A 753 43.09 13.84 0.22
N LYS A 754 43.60 14.89 0.86
CA LYS A 754 45.03 15.21 0.76
C LYS A 754 45.82 14.15 1.52
N PRO A 755 47.00 13.75 1.02
CA PRO A 755 47.83 12.75 1.67
C PRO A 755 48.56 13.38 2.86
N ASN A 756 48.47 12.74 4.01
CA ASN A 756 49.54 12.60 5.00
C ASN A 756 49.24 11.37 5.85
#